data_AF-A0A8C4SBF9-F1
#
_entry.id   AF-A0A8C4SBF9-F1
#
_cell.length_a   1.000
_cell.length_b   1.000
_cell.length_c   1.000
_cell.angle_alpha   90.00
_cell.angle_beta   90.00
_cell.angle_gamma   90.00
#
_symmetry.space_group_name_H-M   'P 1'
#
loop_
_entity.id
_entity.type
_entity.pdbx_description
1 polymer ?
#
loop_
_entity_poly.entity_id
_entity_poly.type
_entity_poly.pdbx_seq_one_letter_code
_entity_poly.pdbx_strand_id
1 'polypeptide(L)'
;MYPSESLGALIKFFKSHLKMRKKSLLSIFCILLTFVVCLLFWPPFFPSFFFRTIQQGINRPPFFPERNSIIPITGTKAFIFSAFLDDRTFLQVSPVIRIIGIGASDEEEGRYCHVKCESNTISTRALTSDLGKKASKGVYCVLCRNPCVLSAPISVAVSAERNHSASDVFVKIHNAKESQLDEPRHTFTVCVSTMLDNYNNVLQLIHLIEMYRLLGADKVFMYKISCSDLVLRVLNYYTRNGFVEVISWNMDMLHNVSMDLKPGIRDEMHHHIQNVFTNDCVYRNMYTSRYLILNGPEEILIPNEHKTWINLLEALTQKYVGANVFLFDQRIFPAIAHHPDSLDSPKECPQVPGVNILNSHYKLGKVAVVKKVVVDPKVVIGYTSKQFVLEHQGTEVNIPSEVAEMRLYSDPVTSEIEDVRLQKDNRLQIYRADLEEKMKKVCRVVSGWITRVEMKWYKQWTHWNAPIIGEGTFNREVVQNHFTKENPIIGLTVFAIGKYLDAYLEKFLLTAEMHFMKGYRVIVYVIVDDPSRLPYIEFGVKHSYKVFRILKEDRWQDISMMRMKTLSDLLRNYIQYEVDYVFCMDVDQYFLAPYSVETLGELVAQAQAWFFHESNYKFTYERRPQSTAYIADGMGDYYYHAAVFGGRPLNVLKLVEFCFQNIVEDKKKNIEAVWHDESHLNKYFLLNKPTKILNPDYCWDYNIAQNSNAKLAWATKDYANLRQK
;
A
#
# COMPACT_ATOMS: atom_id res chain seq x y z
N MET A 1 34.18 -27.74 -57.06
CA MET A 1 35.54 -27.33 -56.67
C MET A 1 35.68 -27.59 -55.18
N TYR A 2 36.69 -28.35 -54.78
CA TYR A 2 36.72 -29.03 -53.49
C TYR A 2 36.69 -28.08 -52.27
N PRO A 3 35.95 -28.45 -51.22
CA PRO A 3 36.06 -27.92 -49.87
C PRO A 3 37.21 -28.66 -49.16
N SER A 4 38.18 -27.94 -48.59
CA SER A 4 39.16 -28.61 -47.71
C SER A 4 39.77 -27.71 -46.63
N GLU A 5 39.66 -26.38 -46.73
CA GLU A 5 40.26 -25.49 -45.74
C GLU A 5 39.40 -25.25 -44.49
N SER A 6 38.06 -25.31 -44.57
CA SER A 6 37.21 -24.97 -43.42
C SER A 6 37.08 -26.10 -42.38
N LEU A 7 37.10 -27.37 -42.81
CA LEU A 7 37.02 -28.51 -41.89
C LEU A 7 38.35 -28.73 -41.17
N GLY A 8 39.48 -28.50 -41.87
CA GLY A 8 40.81 -28.53 -41.27
C GLY A 8 40.99 -27.46 -40.19
N ALA A 9 40.46 -26.26 -40.40
CA ALA A 9 40.47 -25.17 -39.43
C ALA A 9 39.60 -25.47 -38.19
N LEU A 10 38.40 -26.03 -38.39
CA LEU A 10 37.50 -26.39 -37.28
C LEU A 10 38.10 -27.52 -36.41
N ILE A 11 38.70 -28.54 -37.04
CA ILE A 11 39.33 -29.65 -36.30
C ILE A 11 40.57 -29.16 -35.54
N LYS A 12 41.37 -28.24 -36.09
CA LYS A 12 42.50 -27.60 -35.38
C LYS A 12 42.02 -26.77 -34.18
N PHE A 13 40.93 -26.02 -34.34
CA PHE A 13 40.32 -25.21 -33.27
C PHE A 13 39.87 -26.10 -32.11
N PHE A 14 39.13 -27.18 -32.38
CA PHE A 14 38.66 -28.09 -31.33
C PHE A 14 39.78 -28.95 -30.71
N LYS A 15 40.85 -29.31 -31.44
CA LYS A 15 42.01 -30.00 -30.86
C LYS A 15 42.85 -29.12 -29.93
N SER A 16 42.88 -27.80 -30.15
CA SER A 16 43.72 -26.88 -29.37
C SER A 16 43.08 -26.44 -28.04
N HIS A 17 41.75 -26.37 -27.96
CA HIS A 17 41.07 -25.71 -26.84
C HIS A 17 40.30 -26.62 -25.87
N LEU A 18 40.11 -27.91 -26.17
CA LEU A 18 39.35 -28.82 -25.32
C LEU A 18 40.05 -30.18 -25.20
N LYS A 19 40.72 -30.43 -24.06
CA LYS A 19 41.10 -31.78 -23.61
C LYS A 19 39.83 -32.56 -23.25
N MET A 20 39.03 -32.94 -24.24
CA MET A 20 37.82 -33.74 -24.05
C MET A 20 38.06 -35.16 -24.59
N ARG A 21 37.74 -36.17 -23.77
CA ARG A 21 37.94 -37.59 -24.10
C ARG A 21 37.12 -37.98 -25.33
N LYS A 22 37.71 -38.77 -26.26
CA LYS A 22 37.12 -39.22 -27.54
C LYS A 22 35.67 -39.76 -27.43
N LYS A 23 35.27 -40.35 -26.30
CA LYS A 23 33.90 -40.85 -26.07
C LYS A 23 32.83 -39.74 -26.03
N SER A 24 33.17 -38.54 -25.55
CA SER A 24 32.22 -37.41 -25.43
C SER A 24 31.89 -36.76 -26.77
N LEU A 25 32.85 -36.73 -27.70
CA LEU A 25 32.63 -36.25 -29.07
C LEU A 25 31.72 -37.18 -29.87
N LEU A 26 31.85 -38.50 -29.67
CA LEU A 26 31.00 -39.49 -30.34
C LEU A 26 29.53 -39.39 -29.85
N SER A 27 29.31 -39.20 -28.54
CA SER A 27 27.96 -38.99 -28.00
C SER A 27 27.30 -37.72 -28.51
N ILE A 28 28.04 -36.60 -28.59
CA ILE A 28 27.49 -35.33 -29.11
C ILE A 28 27.15 -35.47 -30.59
N PHE A 29 27.99 -36.16 -31.36
CA PHE A 29 27.73 -36.43 -32.77
C PHE A 29 26.51 -37.34 -32.98
N CYS A 30 26.36 -38.40 -32.17
CA CYS A 30 25.18 -39.27 -32.21
C CYS A 30 23.90 -38.51 -31.84
N ILE A 31 23.95 -37.61 -30.83
CA ILE A 31 22.80 -36.79 -30.43
C ILE A 31 22.39 -35.83 -31.54
N LEU A 32 23.35 -35.15 -32.17
CA LEU A 32 23.11 -34.27 -33.30
C LEU A 32 22.56 -35.03 -34.50
N LEU A 33 23.10 -36.22 -34.80
CA LEU A 33 22.62 -37.07 -35.88
C LEU A 33 21.19 -37.56 -35.62
N THR A 34 20.87 -37.98 -34.39
CA THR A 34 19.50 -38.36 -34.01
C THR A 34 18.54 -37.17 -34.09
N PHE A 35 18.98 -35.96 -33.74
CA PHE A 35 18.15 -34.76 -33.83
C PHE A 35 17.86 -34.39 -35.28
N VAL A 36 18.84 -34.51 -36.18
CA VAL A 36 18.68 -34.27 -37.62
C VAL A 36 17.83 -35.35 -38.28
N VAL A 37 17.99 -36.63 -37.91
CA VAL A 37 17.15 -37.72 -38.40
C VAL A 37 15.70 -37.57 -37.91
N CYS A 38 15.47 -37.17 -36.66
CA CYS A 38 14.12 -36.87 -36.15
C CYS A 38 13.47 -35.68 -36.86
N LEU A 39 14.24 -34.68 -37.32
CA LEU A 39 13.76 -33.55 -38.11
C LEU A 39 13.42 -33.92 -39.56
N LEU A 40 14.05 -34.96 -40.11
CA LEU A 40 13.85 -35.37 -41.51
C LEU A 40 12.72 -36.40 -41.69
N PHE A 41 12.32 -37.13 -40.65
CA PHE A 41 11.39 -38.26 -40.76
C PHE A 41 10.03 -38.12 -40.04
N TRP A 42 9.72 -36.97 -39.43
CA TRP A 42 8.38 -36.70 -38.88
C TRP A 42 7.76 -35.41 -39.42
N PRO A 43 6.52 -35.44 -39.94
CA PRO A 43 5.84 -34.24 -40.40
C PRO A 43 5.48 -33.34 -39.20
N PRO A 44 5.43 -32.01 -39.38
CA PRO A 44 5.38 -31.05 -38.28
C PRO A 44 3.94 -30.88 -37.78
N PHE A 45 3.42 -31.85 -37.03
CA PHE A 45 2.17 -31.70 -36.28
C PHE A 45 2.46 -31.50 -34.79
N PHE A 46 2.75 -30.24 -34.46
CA PHE A 46 2.65 -29.57 -33.16
C PHE A 46 3.62 -29.94 -32.00
N PRO A 47 4.03 -28.97 -31.14
CA PRO A 47 3.28 -27.74 -30.91
C PRO A 47 4.06 -26.41 -30.89
N SER A 48 4.07 -25.75 -32.05
CA SER A 48 4.14 -24.28 -32.11
C SER A 48 2.92 -23.62 -31.44
N PHE A 49 1.80 -24.34 -31.23
CA PHE A 49 0.67 -23.86 -30.41
C PHE A 49 1.05 -23.71 -28.95
N PHE A 50 1.71 -24.70 -28.34
CA PHE A 50 2.02 -24.68 -26.92
C PHE A 50 3.08 -23.61 -26.62
N PHE A 51 4.10 -23.47 -27.48
CA PHE A 51 5.08 -22.41 -27.38
C PHE A 51 4.51 -21.03 -27.73
N ARG A 52 3.61 -20.89 -28.73
CA ARG A 52 2.93 -19.61 -28.98
C ARG A 52 1.95 -19.24 -27.88
N THR A 53 1.22 -20.18 -27.28
CA THR A 53 0.31 -19.90 -26.16
C THR A 53 1.08 -19.51 -24.91
N ILE A 54 2.26 -20.11 -24.65
CA ILE A 54 3.13 -19.73 -23.54
C ILE A 54 3.83 -18.37 -23.82
N GLN A 55 4.38 -18.13 -25.01
CA GLN A 55 4.97 -16.82 -25.35
C GLN A 55 3.93 -15.69 -25.46
N GLN A 56 2.72 -15.96 -25.96
CA GLN A 56 1.61 -15.00 -25.97
C GLN A 56 1.01 -14.78 -24.57
N GLY A 57 1.19 -15.71 -23.63
CA GLY A 57 0.85 -15.51 -22.22
C GLY A 57 1.89 -14.68 -21.44
N ILE A 58 3.18 -14.81 -21.79
CA ILE A 58 4.30 -14.16 -21.10
C ILE A 58 4.57 -12.72 -21.62
N ASN A 59 4.36 -12.46 -22.92
CA ASN A 59 4.70 -11.17 -23.54
C ASN A 59 3.48 -10.31 -23.95
N ARG A 60 2.26 -10.64 -23.53
CA ARG A 60 1.16 -9.67 -23.66
C ARG A 60 1.47 -8.46 -22.78
N PRO A 61 1.40 -7.22 -23.30
CA PRO A 61 1.46 -6.03 -22.46
C PRO A 61 0.44 -6.18 -21.32
N PRO A 62 0.69 -5.58 -20.15
CA PRO A 62 -0.27 -5.63 -19.05
C PRO A 62 -1.65 -5.26 -19.59
N PHE A 63 -2.61 -6.15 -19.40
CA PHE A 63 -4.01 -5.84 -19.68
C PHE A 63 -4.35 -4.69 -18.74
N PHE A 64 -4.51 -3.49 -19.28
CA PHE A 64 -5.01 -2.37 -18.50
C PHE A 64 -6.52 -2.59 -18.40
N PRO A 65 -7.07 -2.82 -17.19
CA PRO A 65 -8.53 -2.85 -17.04
C PRO A 65 -9.11 -1.55 -17.62
N GLU A 66 -10.25 -1.65 -18.30
CA GLU A 66 -11.00 -0.48 -18.77
C GLU A 66 -11.11 0.52 -17.61
N ARG A 67 -10.69 1.76 -17.86
CA ARG A 67 -10.74 2.81 -16.85
C ARG A 67 -12.18 3.25 -16.70
N ASN A 68 -12.71 3.21 -15.49
CA ASN A 68 -14.01 3.78 -15.23
C ASN A 68 -13.90 5.31 -15.20
N SER A 69 -14.73 5.97 -16.00
CA SER A 69 -14.80 7.42 -16.07
C SER A 69 -15.63 7.96 -14.91
N ILE A 70 -15.13 9.00 -14.25
CA ILE A 70 -15.91 9.82 -13.32
C ILE A 70 -16.54 10.94 -14.15
N ILE A 71 -17.86 11.06 -14.09
CA ILE A 71 -18.62 11.94 -14.99
C ILE A 71 -19.16 13.14 -14.21
N PRO A 72 -18.73 14.38 -14.52
CA PRO A 72 -19.32 15.57 -13.92
C PRO A 72 -20.75 15.75 -14.42
N ILE A 73 -21.64 16.19 -13.52
CA ILE A 73 -23.01 16.55 -13.90
C ILE A 73 -23.04 18.03 -14.24
N THR A 74 -23.39 18.34 -15.49
CA THR A 74 -23.49 19.71 -16.01
C THR A 74 -24.38 20.58 -15.12
N GLY A 75 -23.87 21.75 -14.71
CA GLY A 75 -24.59 22.71 -13.87
C GLY A 75 -24.59 22.40 -12.37
N THR A 76 -23.78 21.43 -11.92
CA THR A 76 -23.67 21.05 -10.50
C THR A 76 -22.22 20.82 -10.10
N LYS A 77 -21.98 20.56 -8.80
CA LYS A 77 -20.68 20.12 -8.26
C LYS A 77 -20.68 18.63 -7.92
N ALA A 78 -21.60 17.87 -8.51
CA ALA A 78 -21.76 16.44 -8.30
C ALA A 78 -21.15 15.62 -9.45
N PHE A 79 -20.69 14.43 -9.11
CA PHE A 79 -20.01 13.50 -10.02
C PHE A 79 -20.59 12.10 -9.93
N ILE A 80 -20.80 11.46 -11.06
CA ILE A 80 -21.35 10.10 -11.19
C ILE A 80 -20.22 9.11 -11.42
N PHE A 81 -20.33 7.95 -10.75
CA PHE A 81 -19.38 6.84 -10.84
C PHE A 81 -19.98 5.63 -11.56
N SER A 82 -21.21 5.23 -11.22
CA SER A 82 -21.84 4.04 -11.79
C SER A 82 -23.36 4.08 -11.71
N ALA A 83 -24.01 3.23 -12.52
CA ALA A 83 -25.46 3.11 -12.58
C ALA A 83 -25.89 1.62 -12.61
N PHE A 84 -27.01 1.34 -11.95
CA PHE A 84 -27.56 -0.01 -11.77
C PHE A 84 -29.08 -0.02 -11.88
N LEU A 85 -29.63 -1.09 -12.46
CA LEU A 85 -31.05 -1.40 -12.43
C LEU A 85 -31.40 -2.06 -11.09
N ASP A 86 -32.50 -1.64 -10.50
CA ASP A 86 -33.10 -2.19 -9.29
C ASP A 86 -34.59 -2.43 -9.58
N ASP A 87 -34.92 -3.68 -9.89
CA ASP A 87 -36.27 -4.15 -10.24
C ASP A 87 -36.99 -4.85 -9.07
N ARG A 88 -36.45 -4.75 -7.86
CA ARG A 88 -37.00 -5.40 -6.67
C ARG A 88 -38.36 -4.81 -6.31
N THR A 89 -39.36 -5.68 -6.16
CA THR A 89 -40.78 -5.30 -6.03
C THR A 89 -41.17 -4.78 -4.64
N PHE A 90 -40.40 -5.09 -3.60
CA PHE A 90 -40.69 -4.66 -2.23
C PHE A 90 -40.50 -3.15 -1.98
N LEU A 91 -39.86 -2.44 -2.90
CA LEU A 91 -39.63 -0.99 -2.79
C LEU A 91 -40.90 -0.16 -3.03
N GLN A 92 -42.03 -0.77 -3.45
CA GLN A 92 -43.28 -0.09 -3.82
C GLN A 92 -43.13 0.98 -4.92
N VAL A 93 -41.94 1.09 -5.53
CA VAL A 93 -41.62 1.93 -6.68
C VAL A 93 -41.36 1.01 -7.86
N SER A 94 -41.96 1.32 -9.02
CA SER A 94 -41.66 0.69 -10.33
C SER A 94 -40.14 0.56 -10.53
N PRO A 95 -39.61 -0.43 -11.28
CA PRO A 95 -38.18 -0.64 -11.47
C PRO A 95 -37.41 0.67 -11.67
N VAL A 96 -36.38 0.90 -10.87
CA VAL A 96 -35.61 2.14 -10.87
C VAL A 96 -34.19 1.91 -11.36
N ILE A 97 -33.60 2.95 -11.89
CA ILE A 97 -32.17 3.03 -12.19
C ILE A 97 -31.56 3.87 -11.08
N ARG A 98 -30.66 3.24 -10.31
CA ARG A 98 -29.90 3.85 -9.22
C ARG A 98 -28.56 4.31 -9.74
N ILE A 99 -28.29 5.60 -9.58
CA ILE A 99 -27.07 6.27 -10.04
C ILE A 99 -26.28 6.71 -8.82
N ILE A 100 -25.02 6.29 -8.73
CA ILE A 100 -24.18 6.44 -7.55
C ILE A 100 -23.06 7.44 -7.85
N GLY A 101 -22.85 8.37 -6.92
CA GLY A 101 -21.93 9.49 -7.09
C GLY A 101 -21.44 10.12 -5.79
N ILE A 102 -20.67 11.20 -5.93
CA ILE A 102 -20.22 12.09 -4.85
C ILE A 102 -20.71 13.50 -5.17
N GLY A 103 -21.31 14.18 -4.21
CA GLY A 103 -21.92 15.49 -4.42
C GLY A 103 -22.63 16.01 -3.18
N ALA A 104 -23.11 17.25 -3.23
CA ALA A 104 -23.87 17.83 -2.13
C ALA A 104 -25.36 17.45 -2.21
N SER A 105 -25.96 17.07 -1.08
CA SER A 105 -27.34 16.55 -1.02
C SER A 105 -28.41 17.58 -1.45
N ASP A 106 -28.08 18.88 -1.39
CA ASP A 106 -28.95 19.97 -1.86
C ASP A 106 -29.00 20.09 -3.41
N GLU A 107 -28.15 19.36 -4.13
CA GLU A 107 -28.08 19.36 -5.60
C GLU A 107 -28.88 18.21 -6.26
N GLU A 108 -29.64 17.43 -5.50
CA GLU A 108 -30.44 16.29 -5.98
C GLU A 108 -31.80 16.70 -6.56
N GLU A 109 -32.39 17.82 -6.12
CA GLU A 109 -33.72 18.24 -6.54
C GLU A 109 -33.75 18.83 -7.96
N GLY A 110 -34.84 18.55 -8.71
CA GLY A 110 -35.07 19.14 -10.02
C GLY A 110 -34.23 18.55 -11.17
N ARG A 111 -33.67 17.35 -11.01
CA ARG A 111 -32.87 16.68 -12.04
C ARG A 111 -33.70 15.84 -13.01
N TYR A 112 -33.15 15.62 -14.21
CA TYR A 112 -33.70 14.72 -15.22
C TYR A 112 -32.69 13.63 -15.55
N CYS A 113 -33.21 12.44 -15.79
CA CYS A 113 -32.46 11.28 -16.24
C CYS A 113 -32.79 10.99 -17.69
N HIS A 114 -31.78 10.91 -18.54
CA HIS A 114 -31.90 10.56 -19.94
C HIS A 114 -31.50 9.09 -20.09
N VAL A 115 -32.49 8.21 -20.18
CA VAL A 115 -32.26 6.76 -20.21
C VAL A 115 -32.24 6.29 -21.66
N LYS A 116 -31.14 5.64 -22.06
CA LYS A 116 -30.99 5.03 -23.37
C LYS A 116 -31.55 3.61 -23.34
N CYS A 117 -32.67 3.42 -24.03
CA CYS A 117 -33.24 2.10 -24.36
C CYS A 117 -32.69 1.65 -25.74
N GLU A 118 -33.06 0.45 -26.19
CA GLU A 118 -32.59 -0.08 -27.50
C GLU A 118 -32.98 0.81 -28.70
N SER A 119 -34.17 1.42 -28.68
CA SER A 119 -34.73 2.18 -29.79
C SER A 119 -34.54 3.70 -29.70
N ASN A 120 -34.46 4.26 -28.49
CA ASN A 120 -34.50 5.70 -28.25
C ASN A 120 -33.98 6.08 -26.85
N THR A 121 -33.70 7.38 -26.68
CA THR A 121 -33.41 7.97 -25.37
C THR A 121 -34.67 8.64 -24.83
N ILE A 122 -35.04 8.30 -23.58
CA ILE A 122 -36.24 8.83 -22.92
C ILE A 122 -35.83 9.62 -21.68
N SER A 123 -36.28 10.87 -21.60
CA SER A 123 -36.07 11.72 -20.42
C SER A 123 -37.16 11.51 -19.37
N THR A 124 -36.78 11.24 -18.14
CA THR A 124 -37.67 11.17 -16.98
C THR A 124 -37.18 12.07 -15.86
N ARG A 125 -38.07 12.55 -14.99
CA ARG A 125 -37.66 13.32 -13.82
C ARG A 125 -37.05 12.38 -12.78
N ALA A 126 -35.95 12.79 -12.16
CA ALA A 126 -35.37 12.10 -11.01
C ALA A 126 -36.36 12.09 -9.84
N LEU A 127 -36.35 11.02 -9.08
CA LEU A 127 -37.16 10.86 -7.88
C LEU A 127 -36.47 11.56 -6.71
N THR A 128 -37.21 12.34 -5.93
CA THR A 128 -36.73 12.99 -4.72
C THR A 128 -36.67 11.98 -3.56
N SER A 129 -35.44 11.56 -3.22
CA SER A 129 -35.00 10.69 -2.11
C SER A 129 -35.78 9.40 -1.81
N ASP A 130 -35.05 8.29 -1.78
CA ASP A 130 -35.40 6.98 -1.19
C ASP A 130 -36.25 7.13 0.08
N LEU A 131 -37.46 6.53 0.09
CA LEU A 131 -38.14 5.99 1.27
C LEU A 131 -38.13 6.87 2.56
N GLY A 132 -38.12 8.20 2.45
CA GLY A 132 -38.19 9.13 3.59
C GLY A 132 -36.90 9.38 4.38
N LYS A 133 -35.71 9.04 3.86
CA LYS A 133 -34.43 9.33 4.54
C LYS A 133 -33.48 10.13 3.65
N LYS A 134 -32.91 11.21 4.21
CA LYS A 134 -31.91 12.05 3.53
C LYS A 134 -30.65 11.24 3.22
N ALA A 135 -30.14 11.35 1.99
CA ALA A 135 -28.84 10.81 1.61
C ALA A 135 -27.75 11.25 2.59
N SER A 136 -26.79 10.35 2.81
CA SER A 136 -25.62 10.63 3.65
C SER A 136 -24.85 11.81 3.07
N LYS A 137 -24.45 12.77 3.92
CA LYS A 137 -23.63 13.93 3.49
C LYS A 137 -22.43 13.44 2.67
N GLY A 138 -22.30 13.91 1.44
CA GLY A 138 -21.18 13.60 0.52
C GLY A 138 -21.40 12.42 -0.43
N VAL A 139 -22.40 11.55 -0.23
CA VAL A 139 -22.79 10.51 -1.21
C VAL A 139 -24.00 11.02 -1.99
N TYR A 140 -23.86 11.09 -3.32
CA TYR A 140 -24.90 11.54 -4.25
C TYR A 140 -25.60 10.32 -4.84
N CYS A 141 -26.91 10.17 -4.64
CA CYS A 141 -27.66 9.03 -5.16
C CYS A 141 -28.92 9.49 -5.90
N VAL A 142 -28.91 9.38 -7.22
CA VAL A 142 -30.07 9.76 -8.07
C VAL A 142 -30.86 8.51 -8.44
N LEU A 143 -32.15 8.55 -8.15
CA LEU A 143 -33.09 7.51 -8.54
C LEU A 143 -33.90 7.95 -9.75
N CYS A 144 -33.90 7.14 -10.79
CA CYS A 144 -34.64 7.41 -12.02
C CYS A 144 -35.63 6.27 -12.23
N ARG A 145 -36.87 6.54 -12.64
CA ARG A 145 -37.75 5.46 -13.12
C ARG A 145 -37.14 4.82 -14.37
N ASN A 146 -37.25 3.50 -14.53
CA ASN A 146 -36.92 2.85 -15.78
C ASN A 146 -38.07 3.06 -16.80
N PRO A 147 -37.88 3.85 -17.88
CA PRO A 147 -38.91 4.05 -18.90
C PRO A 147 -38.89 2.96 -19.99
N CYS A 148 -37.92 2.04 -19.97
CA CYS A 148 -37.80 0.99 -20.96
C CYS A 148 -38.78 -0.14 -20.61
N VAL A 149 -39.96 -0.14 -21.24
CA VAL A 149 -41.07 -1.08 -20.94
C VAL A 149 -40.83 -2.48 -21.53
N LEU A 150 -40.15 -2.57 -22.68
CA LEU A 150 -39.98 -3.80 -23.47
C LEU A 150 -38.52 -4.25 -23.62
N SER A 151 -37.55 -3.50 -23.08
CA SER A 151 -36.12 -3.81 -23.18
C SER A 151 -35.36 -3.37 -21.93
N ALA A 152 -34.22 -4.01 -21.67
CA ALA A 152 -33.36 -3.64 -20.56
C ALA A 152 -32.69 -2.26 -20.84
N PRO A 153 -32.63 -1.35 -19.86
CA PRO A 153 -31.99 -0.06 -20.06
C PRO A 153 -30.47 -0.24 -20.22
N ILE A 154 -29.86 0.49 -21.15
CA ILE A 154 -28.46 0.29 -21.57
C ILE A 154 -27.52 1.23 -20.81
N SER A 155 -27.87 2.51 -20.79
CA SER A 155 -27.08 3.58 -20.19
C SER A 155 -27.96 4.75 -19.77
N VAL A 156 -27.48 5.59 -18.85
CA VAL A 156 -28.20 6.76 -18.35
C VAL A 156 -27.28 7.97 -18.25
N ALA A 157 -27.80 9.16 -18.56
CA ALA A 157 -27.17 10.44 -18.25
C ALA A 157 -28.06 11.24 -17.29
N VAL A 158 -27.47 12.15 -16.50
CA VAL A 158 -28.20 13.04 -15.59
C VAL A 158 -27.87 14.48 -15.93
N SER A 159 -28.90 15.32 -16.02
CA SER A 159 -28.73 16.75 -16.24
C SER A 159 -29.77 17.57 -15.46
N ALA A 160 -29.57 18.89 -15.40
CA ALA A 160 -30.57 19.82 -14.91
C ALA A 160 -31.69 20.09 -15.92
N GLU A 161 -31.48 19.76 -17.20
CA GLU A 161 -32.35 20.11 -18.31
C GLU A 161 -33.34 18.98 -18.62
N ARG A 162 -34.55 19.34 -19.05
CA ARG A 162 -35.60 18.34 -19.37
C ARG A 162 -35.24 17.47 -20.57
N ASN A 163 -34.54 18.03 -21.55
CA ASN A 163 -34.21 17.38 -22.81
C ASN A 163 -32.73 17.03 -22.84
N HIS A 164 -32.40 15.89 -23.44
CA HIS A 164 -31.01 15.48 -23.58
C HIS A 164 -30.28 16.39 -24.57
N SER A 165 -29.00 16.65 -24.30
CA SER A 165 -28.08 17.42 -25.14
C SER A 165 -27.03 16.49 -25.76
N ALA A 166 -26.37 16.96 -26.83
CA ALA A 166 -25.20 16.28 -27.39
C ALA A 166 -23.99 16.29 -26.43
N SER A 167 -23.99 17.20 -25.44
CA SER A 167 -22.96 17.30 -24.40
C SER A 167 -23.14 16.31 -23.25
N ASP A 168 -24.26 15.59 -23.19
CA ASP A 168 -24.54 14.68 -22.07
C ASP A 168 -23.69 13.42 -22.14
N VAL A 169 -23.07 13.07 -21.01
CA VAL A 169 -22.21 11.90 -20.91
C VAL A 169 -22.98 10.75 -20.27
N PHE A 170 -23.12 9.65 -21.01
CA PHE A 170 -23.88 8.47 -20.58
C PHE A 170 -23.00 7.48 -19.81
N VAL A 171 -23.55 6.97 -18.70
CA VAL A 171 -22.97 5.92 -17.87
C VAL A 171 -23.67 4.59 -18.18
N LYS A 172 -22.92 3.51 -18.37
CA LYS A 172 -23.48 2.17 -18.57
C LYS A 172 -24.25 1.69 -17.33
N ILE A 173 -25.40 1.05 -17.54
CA ILE A 173 -26.12 0.35 -16.47
C ILE A 173 -25.57 -1.07 -16.37
N HIS A 174 -24.86 -1.37 -15.28
CA HIS A 174 -23.96 -2.53 -15.25
C HIS A 174 -24.64 -3.90 -15.09
N ASN A 175 -25.77 -3.98 -14.40
CA ASN A 175 -26.43 -5.22 -14.00
C ASN A 175 -27.77 -5.47 -14.74
N ALA A 176 -28.08 -4.67 -15.77
CA ALA A 176 -29.38 -4.72 -16.45
C ALA A 176 -29.65 -6.06 -17.17
N LYS A 177 -28.59 -6.76 -17.62
CA LYS A 177 -28.72 -8.10 -18.21
C LYS A 177 -28.87 -9.17 -17.13
N GLU A 178 -28.14 -9.01 -16.04
CA GLU A 178 -28.10 -9.92 -14.91
C GLU A 178 -29.40 -9.93 -14.10
N SER A 179 -30.22 -8.87 -14.16
CA SER A 179 -31.49 -8.80 -13.44
C SER A 179 -32.51 -9.88 -13.85
N GLN A 180 -32.34 -10.45 -15.04
CA GLN A 180 -33.18 -11.51 -15.59
C GLN A 180 -32.66 -12.93 -15.29
N LEU A 181 -31.65 -13.08 -14.43
CA LEU A 181 -31.12 -14.40 -14.05
C LEU A 181 -32.03 -15.06 -13.00
N ASP A 182 -32.40 -16.32 -13.26
CA ASP A 182 -33.17 -17.12 -12.30
C ASP A 182 -32.34 -17.46 -11.05
N GLU A 183 -31.06 -17.77 -11.23
CA GLU A 183 -30.13 -18.16 -10.16
C GLU A 183 -28.82 -17.34 -10.21
N PRO A 184 -28.21 -17.02 -9.05
CA PRO A 184 -26.92 -16.34 -8.99
C PRO A 184 -25.80 -17.15 -9.68
N ARG A 185 -24.87 -16.46 -10.34
CA ARG A 185 -23.67 -17.08 -10.95
C ARG A 185 -22.63 -17.53 -9.92
N HIS A 186 -22.64 -16.90 -8.75
CA HIS A 186 -21.65 -17.06 -7.70
C HIS A 186 -22.36 -17.35 -6.38
N THR A 187 -21.83 -18.31 -5.63
CA THR A 187 -22.29 -18.59 -4.27
C THR A 187 -21.72 -17.55 -3.32
N PHE A 188 -20.43 -17.25 -3.44
CA PHE A 188 -19.75 -16.33 -2.54
C PHE A 188 -18.82 -15.36 -3.29
N THR A 189 -19.06 -14.06 -3.09
CA THR A 189 -18.28 -12.99 -3.69
C THR A 189 -17.60 -12.12 -2.64
N VAL A 190 -16.33 -11.77 -2.87
CA VAL A 190 -15.56 -10.87 -2.00
C VAL A 190 -15.41 -9.51 -2.67
N CYS A 191 -15.82 -8.46 -1.98
CA CYS A 191 -15.60 -7.07 -2.38
C CYS A 191 -14.48 -6.48 -1.53
N VAL A 192 -13.35 -6.16 -2.15
CA VAL A 192 -12.22 -5.50 -1.49
C VAL A 192 -12.25 -4.02 -1.82
N SER A 193 -12.72 -3.20 -0.89
CA SER A 193 -12.62 -1.73 -0.97
C SER A 193 -11.28 -1.27 -0.37
N THR A 194 -10.81 -0.06 -0.70
CA THR A 194 -9.71 0.65 0.00
C THR A 194 -8.25 0.49 -0.47
N MET A 195 -7.94 0.15 -1.73
CA MET A 195 -6.58 0.39 -2.27
C MET A 195 -6.37 1.87 -2.62
N LEU A 196 -6.25 2.67 -1.57
CA LEU A 196 -5.98 4.12 -1.59
C LEU A 196 -4.49 4.35 -1.31
N ASP A 197 -3.90 5.42 -1.84
CA ASP A 197 -2.57 5.89 -1.45
C ASP A 197 -1.35 4.98 -1.71
N ASN A 198 -1.14 4.56 -2.96
CA ASN A 198 0.05 3.80 -3.38
C ASN A 198 0.24 2.48 -2.59
N TYR A 199 -0.85 1.73 -2.41
CA TYR A 199 -0.82 0.42 -1.77
C TYR A 199 0.28 -0.49 -2.35
N ASN A 200 1.14 -1.02 -1.48
CA ASN A 200 2.35 -1.75 -1.85
C ASN A 200 2.58 -3.06 -1.08
N ASN A 201 1.61 -3.51 -0.27
CA ASN A 201 1.71 -4.74 0.52
C ASN A 201 1.43 -5.98 -0.34
N VAL A 202 2.37 -6.28 -1.26
CA VAL A 202 2.19 -7.29 -2.32
C VAL A 202 2.00 -8.69 -1.73
N LEU A 203 2.85 -9.08 -0.76
CA LEU A 203 2.81 -10.41 -0.17
C LEU A 203 1.49 -10.66 0.57
N GLN A 204 1.05 -9.72 1.39
CA GLN A 204 -0.21 -9.83 2.12
C GLN A 204 -1.40 -9.95 1.16
N LEU A 205 -1.43 -9.14 0.10
CA LEU A 205 -2.48 -9.22 -0.91
C LEU A 205 -2.55 -10.60 -1.56
N ILE A 206 -1.40 -11.19 -1.92
CA ILE A 206 -1.35 -12.54 -2.49
C ILE A 206 -1.89 -13.57 -1.48
N HIS A 207 -1.46 -13.50 -0.22
CA HIS A 207 -1.93 -14.40 0.83
C HIS A 207 -3.46 -14.32 0.98
N LEU A 208 -4.02 -13.11 1.00
CA LEU A 208 -5.47 -12.92 1.11
C LEU A 208 -6.23 -13.46 -0.09
N ILE A 209 -5.77 -13.19 -1.32
CA ILE A 209 -6.42 -13.72 -2.53
C ILE A 209 -6.40 -15.25 -2.56
N GLU A 210 -5.26 -15.88 -2.22
CA GLU A 210 -5.20 -17.35 -2.16
C GLU A 210 -6.04 -17.91 -1.01
N MET A 211 -6.08 -17.23 0.14
CA MET A 211 -6.96 -17.61 1.24
C MET A 211 -8.45 -17.50 0.86
N TYR A 212 -8.87 -16.45 0.14
CA TYR A 212 -10.25 -16.36 -0.35
C TYR A 212 -10.63 -17.56 -1.22
N ARG A 213 -9.69 -18.01 -2.06
CA ARG A 213 -9.89 -19.23 -2.86
C ARG A 213 -9.96 -20.49 -1.99
N LEU A 214 -9.10 -20.63 -0.99
CA LEU A 214 -9.13 -21.76 -0.05
C LEU A 214 -10.42 -21.80 0.77
N LEU A 215 -10.96 -20.63 1.14
CA LEU A 215 -12.19 -20.49 1.91
C LEU A 215 -13.46 -20.65 1.06
N GLY A 216 -13.33 -20.81 -0.27
CA GLY A 216 -14.43 -21.10 -1.17
C GLY A 216 -15.10 -19.89 -1.82
N ALA A 217 -14.39 -18.77 -1.97
CA ALA A 217 -14.86 -17.67 -2.82
C ALA A 217 -14.92 -18.09 -4.29
N ASP A 218 -15.94 -17.63 -5.01
CA ASP A 218 -16.08 -17.84 -6.46
C ASP A 218 -15.47 -16.67 -7.24
N LYS A 219 -15.65 -15.45 -6.73
CA LYS A 219 -15.29 -14.21 -7.41
C LYS A 219 -14.82 -13.15 -6.42
N VAL A 220 -13.84 -12.35 -6.84
CA VAL A 220 -13.29 -11.24 -6.05
C VAL A 220 -13.33 -9.96 -6.88
N PHE A 221 -13.95 -8.90 -6.37
CA PHE A 221 -13.90 -7.56 -6.94
C PHE A 221 -12.90 -6.70 -6.16
N MET A 222 -11.90 -6.17 -6.85
CA MET A 222 -10.82 -5.35 -6.28
C MET A 222 -10.98 -3.90 -6.72
N TYR A 223 -11.28 -3.02 -5.77
CA TYR A 223 -11.48 -1.60 -6.01
C TYR A 223 -10.17 -0.85 -5.78
N LYS A 224 -9.62 -0.27 -6.85
CA LYS A 224 -8.30 0.37 -6.88
C LYS A 224 -8.39 1.83 -7.28
N ILE A 225 -7.66 2.67 -6.54
CA ILE A 225 -7.31 4.02 -6.97
C ILE A 225 -5.81 4.12 -7.27
N SER A 226 -4.96 3.79 -6.28
CA SER A 226 -3.51 3.92 -6.42
C SER A 226 -2.80 2.73 -5.78
N CYS A 227 -1.87 2.11 -6.51
CA CYS A 227 -1.06 1.00 -6.03
C CYS A 227 0.27 0.95 -6.78
N SER A 228 1.25 0.25 -6.22
CA SER A 228 2.53 0.01 -6.90
C SER A 228 2.38 -0.82 -8.19
N ASP A 229 3.35 -0.69 -9.10
CA ASP A 229 3.40 -1.48 -10.34
C ASP A 229 3.38 -2.99 -10.10
N LEU A 230 4.01 -3.45 -9.01
CA LEU A 230 4.07 -4.86 -8.69
C LEU A 230 2.70 -5.38 -8.22
N VAL A 231 1.97 -4.60 -7.41
CA VAL A 231 0.57 -4.90 -7.06
C VAL A 231 -0.29 -4.99 -8.32
N LEU A 232 -0.15 -4.04 -9.26
CA LEU A 232 -0.91 -4.05 -10.50
C LEU A 232 -0.63 -5.31 -11.35
N ARG A 233 0.62 -5.75 -11.43
CA ARG A 233 0.98 -7.01 -12.13
C ARG A 233 0.37 -8.24 -11.46
N VAL A 234 0.36 -8.28 -10.13
CA VAL A 234 -0.26 -9.35 -9.34
C VAL A 234 -1.77 -9.39 -9.56
N LEU A 235 -2.45 -8.25 -9.49
CA LEU A 235 -3.88 -8.17 -9.78
C LEU A 235 -4.19 -8.67 -11.20
N ASN A 236 -3.40 -8.24 -12.20
CA ASN A 236 -3.55 -8.70 -13.59
C ASN A 236 -3.38 -10.22 -13.76
N TYR A 237 -2.51 -10.85 -12.96
CA TYR A 237 -2.37 -12.30 -12.96
C TYR A 237 -3.63 -13.01 -12.50
N TYR A 238 -4.26 -12.51 -11.44
CA TYR A 238 -5.53 -13.05 -10.96
C TYR A 238 -6.71 -12.69 -11.85
N THR A 239 -6.65 -11.57 -12.57
CA THR A 239 -7.67 -11.23 -13.58
C THR A 239 -7.67 -12.18 -14.76
N ARG A 240 -6.49 -12.65 -15.19
CA ARG A 240 -6.36 -13.55 -16.36
C ARG A 240 -7.06 -14.89 -16.21
N ASN A 241 -7.21 -15.41 -15.00
CA ASN A 241 -7.94 -16.66 -14.75
C ASN A 241 -9.42 -16.43 -14.37
N GLY A 242 -9.88 -15.17 -14.37
CA GLY A 242 -11.26 -14.78 -14.10
C GLY A 242 -11.63 -14.69 -12.62
N PHE A 243 -10.74 -15.08 -11.70
CA PHE A 243 -11.04 -15.09 -10.26
C PHE A 243 -11.16 -13.70 -9.66
N VAL A 244 -10.29 -12.77 -10.08
CA VAL A 244 -10.32 -11.36 -9.66
C VAL A 244 -10.83 -10.49 -10.80
N GLU A 245 -11.63 -9.48 -10.46
CA GLU A 245 -12.02 -8.40 -11.35
C GLU A 245 -11.59 -7.07 -10.74
N VAL A 246 -10.79 -6.29 -11.47
CA VAL A 246 -10.24 -5.04 -10.97
C VAL A 246 -11.07 -3.88 -11.49
N ILE A 247 -11.60 -3.10 -10.57
CA ILE A 247 -12.35 -1.88 -10.85
C ILE A 247 -11.44 -0.70 -10.49
N SER A 248 -11.00 0.07 -11.49
CA SER A 248 -9.97 1.11 -11.33
C SER A 248 -10.50 2.51 -11.62
N TRP A 249 -10.15 3.46 -10.75
CA TRP A 249 -10.38 4.91 -10.94
C TRP A 249 -9.06 5.70 -10.82
N ASN A 250 -8.97 6.88 -11.44
CA ASN A 250 -7.74 7.70 -11.43
C ASN A 250 -7.77 8.76 -10.31
N MET A 251 -6.64 8.92 -9.61
CA MET A 251 -6.38 10.00 -8.66
C MET A 251 -6.49 11.39 -9.29
N ASP A 252 -6.01 11.62 -10.52
CA ASP A 252 -6.08 12.96 -11.13
C ASP A 252 -7.52 13.43 -11.30
N MET A 253 -8.40 12.50 -11.67
CA MET A 253 -9.83 12.75 -11.78
C MET A 253 -10.42 13.07 -10.41
N LEU A 254 -10.06 12.31 -9.37
CA LEU A 254 -10.52 12.53 -8.00
C LEU A 254 -9.99 13.83 -7.39
N HIS A 255 -8.75 14.22 -7.68
CA HIS A 255 -8.16 15.47 -7.22
C HIS A 255 -8.90 16.66 -7.83
N ASN A 256 -9.13 16.64 -9.14
CA ASN A 256 -9.92 17.68 -9.82
C ASN A 256 -11.35 17.76 -9.26
N VAL A 257 -12.00 16.60 -9.08
CA VAL A 257 -13.31 16.47 -8.42
C VAL A 257 -13.30 17.08 -7.01
N SER A 258 -12.26 16.81 -6.21
CA SER A 258 -12.15 17.28 -4.83
C SER A 258 -12.03 18.80 -4.72
N MET A 259 -11.43 19.46 -5.71
CA MET A 259 -11.27 20.92 -5.74
C MET A 259 -12.61 21.64 -5.91
N ASP A 260 -13.52 21.07 -6.71
CA ASP A 260 -14.82 21.65 -7.03
C ASP A 260 -15.86 21.46 -5.90
N LEU A 261 -15.65 20.47 -5.02
CA LEU A 261 -16.54 20.13 -3.92
C LEU A 261 -16.49 21.11 -2.73
N LYS A 262 -17.59 21.19 -1.98
CA LYS A 262 -17.68 22.00 -0.75
C LYS A 262 -16.63 21.52 0.30
N PRO A 263 -16.00 22.42 1.08
CA PRO A 263 -14.92 22.08 2.02
C PRO A 263 -15.22 20.87 2.93
N GLY A 264 -16.39 20.82 3.56
CA GLY A 264 -16.73 19.69 4.45
C GLY A 264 -17.01 18.33 3.78
N ILE A 265 -17.08 18.23 2.44
CA ILE A 265 -17.10 16.95 1.70
C ILE A 265 -15.67 16.56 1.29
N ARG A 266 -14.83 17.57 1.02
CA ARG A 266 -13.42 17.40 0.67
C ARG A 266 -12.62 16.81 1.83
N ASP A 267 -12.89 17.26 3.05
CA ASP A 267 -12.17 16.85 4.26
C ASP A 267 -12.38 15.35 4.58
N GLU A 268 -13.48 14.74 4.12
CA GLU A 268 -13.83 13.32 4.33
C GLU A 268 -13.85 12.51 3.03
N MET A 269 -13.18 12.98 1.97
CA MET A 269 -13.23 12.39 0.63
C MET A 269 -12.94 10.88 0.62
N HIS A 270 -11.92 10.43 1.36
CA HIS A 270 -11.60 9.00 1.46
C HIS A 270 -12.77 8.16 1.97
N HIS A 271 -13.50 8.66 2.97
CA HIS A 271 -14.66 7.99 3.52
C HIS A 271 -15.79 7.91 2.48
N HIS A 272 -16.07 9.01 1.76
CA HIS A 272 -17.09 9.01 0.71
C HIS A 272 -16.76 8.06 -0.44
N ILE A 273 -15.50 7.98 -0.85
CA ILE A 273 -15.02 7.04 -1.88
C ILE A 273 -15.24 5.60 -1.44
N GLN A 274 -14.92 5.26 -0.19
CA GLN A 274 -15.16 3.92 0.36
C GLN A 274 -16.65 3.55 0.30
N ASN A 275 -17.53 4.50 0.63
CA ASN A 275 -18.97 4.28 0.54
C ASN A 275 -19.44 4.05 -0.90
N VAL A 276 -18.90 4.80 -1.88
CA VAL A 276 -19.18 4.60 -3.30
C VAL A 276 -18.76 3.20 -3.76
N PHE A 277 -17.57 2.75 -3.35
CA PHE A 277 -17.05 1.42 -3.72
C PHE A 277 -17.90 0.28 -3.14
N THR A 278 -18.29 0.42 -1.87
CA THR A 278 -19.19 -0.52 -1.21
C THR A 278 -20.53 -0.62 -1.92
N ASN A 279 -21.19 0.52 -2.20
CA ASN A 279 -22.47 0.50 -2.90
C ASN A 279 -22.33 -0.09 -4.32
N ASP A 280 -21.32 0.35 -5.08
CA ASP A 280 -21.06 -0.20 -6.42
C ASP A 280 -20.94 -1.72 -6.38
N CYS A 281 -20.17 -2.27 -5.44
CA CYS A 281 -19.96 -3.72 -5.38
C CYS A 281 -21.25 -4.48 -5.05
N VAL A 282 -22.06 -3.95 -4.13
CA VAL A 282 -23.35 -4.55 -3.77
C VAL A 282 -24.28 -4.58 -4.99
N TYR A 283 -24.54 -3.45 -5.64
CA TYR A 283 -25.50 -3.43 -6.76
C TYR A 283 -24.97 -4.12 -8.02
N ARG A 284 -23.65 -4.11 -8.24
CA ARG A 284 -22.99 -4.88 -9.30
C ARG A 284 -23.21 -6.38 -9.13
N ASN A 285 -23.27 -6.85 -7.89
CA ASN A 285 -23.37 -8.27 -7.56
C ASN A 285 -24.75 -8.71 -7.07
N MET A 286 -25.72 -7.80 -7.01
CA MET A 286 -27.07 -8.04 -6.48
C MET A 286 -27.81 -9.20 -7.14
N TYR A 287 -27.59 -9.42 -8.44
CA TYR A 287 -28.22 -10.51 -9.17
C TYR A 287 -27.27 -11.68 -9.49
N THR A 288 -25.97 -11.52 -9.23
CA THR A 288 -24.97 -12.52 -9.61
C THR A 288 -24.40 -13.30 -8.43
N SER A 289 -24.59 -12.82 -7.20
CA SER A 289 -23.99 -13.42 -6.00
C SER A 289 -25.04 -13.76 -4.95
N ARG A 290 -24.98 -14.96 -4.38
CA ARG A 290 -25.85 -15.37 -3.26
C ARG A 290 -25.40 -14.74 -1.94
N TYR A 291 -24.11 -14.76 -1.66
CA TYR A 291 -23.50 -14.09 -0.51
C TYR A 291 -22.38 -13.16 -0.95
N LEU A 292 -22.27 -12.05 -0.23
CA LEU A 292 -21.28 -11.02 -0.47
C LEU A 292 -20.64 -10.61 0.85
N ILE A 293 -19.31 -10.47 0.87
CA ILE A 293 -18.57 -9.91 2.00
C ILE A 293 -17.86 -8.62 1.58
N LEU A 294 -17.89 -7.61 2.45
CA LEU A 294 -17.23 -6.32 2.25
C LEU A 294 -15.98 -6.24 3.14
N ASN A 295 -14.81 -6.35 2.52
CA ASN A 295 -13.51 -6.37 3.18
C ASN A 295 -12.64 -5.19 2.75
N GLY A 296 -11.70 -4.81 3.61
CA GLY A 296 -10.49 -4.11 3.22
C GLY A 296 -9.42 -5.06 2.65
N PRO A 297 -8.32 -4.53 2.07
CA PRO A 297 -7.22 -5.33 1.50
C PRO A 297 -6.33 -5.97 2.57
N GLU A 298 -6.70 -5.84 3.85
CA GLU A 298 -5.99 -6.37 5.02
C GLU A 298 -6.91 -7.26 5.88
N GLU A 299 -8.16 -7.48 5.44
CA GLU A 299 -9.21 -8.12 6.24
C GLU A 299 -9.58 -9.51 5.70
N ILE A 300 -9.75 -10.48 6.59
CA ILE A 300 -10.22 -11.81 6.24
C ILE A 300 -11.09 -12.44 7.32
N LEU A 301 -12.23 -12.98 6.90
CA LEU A 301 -13.11 -13.77 7.76
C LEU A 301 -12.56 -15.18 7.91
N ILE A 302 -12.22 -15.59 9.12
CA ILE A 302 -11.74 -16.94 9.41
C ILE A 302 -12.84 -17.71 10.15
N PRO A 303 -13.40 -18.78 9.53
CA PRO A 303 -14.23 -19.74 10.24
C PRO A 303 -13.38 -20.58 11.20
N ASN A 304 -13.92 -20.88 12.37
CA ASN A 304 -13.21 -21.65 13.39
C ASN A 304 -13.70 -23.10 13.47
N GLU A 305 -14.99 -23.31 13.20
CA GLU A 305 -15.63 -24.62 13.26
C GLU A 305 -15.74 -25.29 11.88
N HIS A 306 -15.45 -24.55 10.81
CA HIS A 306 -15.56 -25.00 9.41
C HIS A 306 -14.30 -24.67 8.62
N LYS A 307 -14.09 -25.36 7.49
CA LYS A 307 -12.95 -25.10 6.58
C LYS A 307 -13.24 -24.05 5.50
N THR A 308 -14.50 -23.79 5.20
CA THR A 308 -14.94 -22.92 4.10
C THR A 308 -16.08 -22.00 4.55
N TRP A 309 -16.25 -20.87 3.87
CA TRP A 309 -17.36 -19.96 4.12
C TRP A 309 -18.71 -20.55 3.75
N ILE A 310 -18.77 -21.38 2.70
CA ILE A 310 -20.01 -22.03 2.28
C ILE A 310 -20.53 -22.94 3.39
N ASN A 311 -19.68 -23.83 3.93
CA ASN A 311 -20.09 -24.74 5.00
C ASN A 311 -20.50 -23.98 6.28
N LEU A 312 -19.80 -22.88 6.58
CA LEU A 312 -20.18 -21.98 7.68
C LEU A 312 -21.58 -21.38 7.45
N LEU A 313 -21.83 -20.80 6.28
CA LEU A 313 -23.11 -20.15 5.99
C LEU A 313 -24.28 -21.13 5.87
N GLU A 314 -24.05 -22.35 5.38
CA GLU A 314 -25.06 -23.41 5.38
C GLU A 314 -25.45 -23.80 6.81
N ALA A 315 -24.46 -23.99 7.71
CA ALA A 315 -24.73 -24.26 9.12
C ALA A 315 -25.47 -23.09 9.80
N LEU A 316 -25.09 -21.84 9.48
CA LEU A 316 -25.74 -20.66 10.02
C LEU A 316 -27.17 -20.49 9.53
N THR A 317 -27.46 -20.74 8.26
CA THR A 317 -28.83 -20.64 7.71
C THR A 317 -29.76 -21.74 8.21
N GLN A 318 -29.23 -22.93 8.52
CA GLN A 318 -29.98 -23.98 9.20
C GLN A 318 -30.30 -23.61 10.66
N LYS A 319 -29.34 -22.99 11.36
CA LYS A 319 -29.49 -22.57 12.76
C LYS A 319 -30.38 -21.34 12.92
N TYR A 320 -30.26 -20.39 12.02
CA TYR A 320 -30.96 -19.11 12.03
C TYR A 320 -31.85 -18.99 10.79
N VAL A 321 -33.00 -19.66 10.84
CA VAL A 321 -33.96 -19.71 9.72
C VAL A 321 -34.40 -18.31 9.33
N GLY A 322 -34.25 -17.97 8.05
CA GLY A 322 -34.62 -16.67 7.50
C GLY A 322 -33.55 -15.58 7.66
N ALA A 323 -32.38 -15.88 8.21
CA ALA A 323 -31.27 -14.93 8.27
C ALA A 323 -30.63 -14.68 6.88
N ASN A 324 -30.43 -13.42 6.54
CA ASN A 324 -29.79 -12.98 5.29
C ASN A 324 -28.59 -12.06 5.52
N VAL A 325 -28.38 -11.61 6.77
CA VAL A 325 -27.31 -10.70 7.16
C VAL A 325 -26.60 -11.27 8.38
N PHE A 326 -25.30 -11.51 8.26
CA PHE A 326 -24.48 -12.11 9.30
C PHE A 326 -23.41 -11.12 9.73
N LEU A 327 -23.43 -10.74 11.01
CA LEU A 327 -22.53 -9.76 11.61
C LEU A 327 -21.42 -10.46 12.39
N PHE A 328 -20.18 -10.11 12.09
CA PHE A 328 -18.98 -10.70 12.68
C PHE A 328 -18.18 -9.64 13.43
N ASP A 329 -17.67 -10.03 14.59
CA ASP A 329 -16.71 -9.21 15.31
C ASP A 329 -15.39 -9.16 14.55
N GLN A 330 -14.76 -7.98 14.57
CA GLN A 330 -13.42 -7.79 14.01
C GLN A 330 -12.38 -7.68 15.11
N ARG A 331 -11.28 -8.40 14.91
CA ARG A 331 -10.09 -8.30 15.77
C ARG A 331 -8.85 -7.98 14.97
N ILE A 332 -7.98 -7.21 15.60
CA ILE A 332 -6.72 -6.75 15.03
C ILE A 332 -5.65 -7.78 15.34
N PHE A 333 -4.93 -8.18 14.29
CA PHE A 333 -3.75 -9.02 14.33
C PHE A 333 -2.57 -8.15 13.87
N PRO A 334 -1.73 -7.66 14.80
CA PRO A 334 -0.64 -6.78 14.40
C PRO A 334 0.30 -7.48 13.42
N ALA A 335 0.72 -6.75 12.40
CA ALA A 335 1.73 -7.17 11.43
C ALA A 335 3.18 -7.04 11.96
N ILE A 336 3.34 -6.77 13.27
CA ILE A 336 4.62 -6.59 13.96
C ILE A 336 5.15 -7.95 14.42
N ALA A 337 6.46 -8.18 14.26
CA ALA A 337 7.12 -9.36 14.81
C ALA A 337 7.11 -9.29 16.35
N HIS A 338 6.25 -10.07 16.99
CA HIS A 338 6.14 -10.15 18.46
C HIS A 338 7.10 -11.14 19.11
N HIS A 339 7.82 -11.95 18.32
CA HIS A 339 8.70 -13.00 18.83
C HIS A 339 9.95 -13.16 17.95
N PRO A 340 11.12 -13.48 18.52
CA PRO A 340 12.34 -13.77 17.75
C PRO A 340 12.12 -14.80 16.64
N ASP A 341 11.32 -15.84 16.90
CA ASP A 341 11.00 -16.87 15.91
C ASP A 341 10.26 -16.33 14.65
N SER A 342 9.57 -15.20 14.78
CA SER A 342 8.94 -14.50 13.63
C SER A 342 9.98 -13.83 12.73
N LEU A 343 11.15 -13.47 13.28
CA LEU A 343 12.29 -12.92 12.53
C LEU A 343 13.08 -14.01 11.79
N ASP A 344 13.06 -15.24 12.31
CA ASP A 344 13.77 -16.41 11.76
C ASP A 344 12.92 -17.30 10.83
N SER A 345 11.64 -16.95 10.65
CA SER A 345 10.74 -17.72 9.78
C SER A 345 11.27 -17.79 8.33
N PRO A 346 11.21 -18.97 7.67
CA PRO A 346 11.62 -19.09 6.29
C PRO A 346 10.89 -18.05 5.44
N LYS A 347 11.65 -17.24 4.71
CA LYS A 347 11.08 -16.24 3.80
C LYS A 347 10.33 -16.94 2.69
N GLU A 348 9.05 -17.12 2.87
CA GLU A 348 8.14 -17.43 1.78
C GLU A 348 8.17 -16.23 0.83
N CYS A 349 8.64 -16.46 -0.40
CA CYS A 349 8.76 -15.43 -1.43
C CYS A 349 9.73 -14.29 -1.04
N PRO A 350 11.05 -14.58 -0.86
CA PRO A 350 12.01 -13.63 -0.28
C PRO A 350 12.21 -12.33 -1.08
N GLN A 351 11.69 -12.27 -2.31
CA GLN A 351 11.79 -11.12 -3.20
C GLN A 351 10.46 -10.35 -3.32
N VAL A 352 9.41 -10.69 -2.58
CA VAL A 352 8.08 -10.06 -2.71
C VAL A 352 7.80 -9.15 -1.52
N PRO A 353 7.72 -7.82 -1.67
CA PRO A 353 7.51 -6.91 -0.53
C PRO A 353 6.17 -7.14 0.17
N GLY A 354 6.12 -6.95 1.50
CA GLY A 354 4.88 -7.00 2.27
C GLY A 354 4.90 -7.95 3.47
N VAL A 355 3.78 -8.01 4.18
CA VAL A 355 3.57 -8.75 5.42
C VAL A 355 3.19 -10.20 5.11
N ASN A 356 3.83 -11.14 5.80
CA ASN A 356 3.40 -12.54 5.81
C ASN A 356 2.39 -12.78 6.94
N ILE A 357 1.09 -12.91 6.60
CA ILE A 357 0.03 -13.14 7.59
C ILE A 357 0.18 -14.48 8.35
N LEU A 358 0.94 -15.45 7.80
CA LEU A 358 1.26 -16.70 8.48
C LEU A 358 2.27 -16.53 9.63
N ASN A 359 2.78 -15.32 9.88
CA ASN A 359 3.62 -15.03 11.04
C ASN A 359 2.85 -14.31 12.16
N SER A 360 1.63 -13.83 11.89
CA SER A 360 0.79 -13.11 12.84
C SER A 360 -0.11 -14.07 13.63
N HIS A 361 0.37 -14.55 14.78
CA HIS A 361 -0.35 -15.49 15.68
C HIS A 361 -0.86 -14.87 16.95
N TYR A 362 -0.86 -13.54 17.04
CA TYR A 362 -1.27 -12.83 18.24
C TYR A 362 -2.32 -11.80 17.86
N LYS A 363 -3.41 -11.78 18.63
CA LYS A 363 -4.49 -10.81 18.44
C LYS A 363 -4.59 -9.87 19.62
N LEU A 364 -5.01 -8.64 19.34
CA LEU A 364 -5.41 -7.68 20.35
C LEU A 364 -6.73 -8.16 20.99
N GLY A 365 -6.81 -8.13 22.32
CA GLY A 365 -8.03 -8.38 23.09
C GLY A 365 -9.13 -7.34 22.89
N LYS A 366 -8.83 -6.19 22.28
CA LYS A 366 -9.82 -5.17 21.89
C LYS A 366 -10.58 -5.64 20.65
N VAL A 367 -11.90 -5.72 20.75
CA VAL A 367 -12.80 -5.96 19.61
C VAL A 367 -13.14 -4.61 18.99
N ALA A 368 -13.09 -4.51 17.65
CA ALA A 368 -13.48 -3.30 16.96
C ALA A 368 -14.96 -2.98 17.24
N VAL A 369 -15.29 -1.70 17.40
CA VAL A 369 -16.67 -1.25 17.65
C VAL A 369 -17.58 -1.54 16.44
N VAL A 370 -17.00 -1.56 15.24
CA VAL A 370 -17.71 -1.80 13.99
C VAL A 370 -17.66 -3.29 13.66
N LYS A 371 -18.84 -3.90 13.50
CA LYS A 371 -18.97 -5.28 13.01
C LYS A 371 -18.85 -5.34 11.49
N LYS A 372 -18.32 -6.45 11.00
CA LYS A 372 -18.22 -6.74 9.57
C LYS A 372 -19.34 -7.66 9.12
N VAL A 373 -19.67 -7.63 7.85
CA VAL A 373 -20.93 -8.17 7.36
C VAL A 373 -20.73 -9.10 6.17
N VAL A 374 -21.38 -10.26 6.25
CA VAL A 374 -21.68 -11.11 5.09
C VAL A 374 -23.18 -11.02 4.84
N VAL A 375 -23.59 -10.73 3.62
CA VAL A 375 -24.98 -10.38 3.30
C VAL A 375 -25.42 -10.99 1.98
N ASP A 376 -26.72 -11.31 1.88
CA ASP A 376 -27.39 -11.46 0.59
C ASP A 376 -27.57 -10.06 -0.04
N PRO A 377 -26.89 -9.74 -1.16
CA PRO A 377 -26.94 -8.40 -1.71
C PRO A 377 -28.35 -7.99 -2.17
N LYS A 378 -29.29 -8.92 -2.39
CA LYS A 378 -30.69 -8.59 -2.74
C LYS A 378 -31.47 -7.96 -1.61
N VAL A 379 -31.05 -8.09 -0.35
CA VAL A 379 -31.76 -7.47 0.79
C VAL A 379 -31.24 -6.07 1.13
N VAL A 380 -30.16 -5.61 0.49
CA VAL A 380 -29.51 -4.32 0.76
C VAL A 380 -30.20 -3.17 0.04
N ILE A 381 -30.63 -2.14 0.77
CA ILE A 381 -31.25 -0.94 0.20
C ILE A 381 -30.20 0.11 -0.15
N GLY A 382 -29.13 0.23 0.64
CA GLY A 382 -28.02 1.17 0.45
C GLY A 382 -27.02 1.15 1.60
N TYR A 383 -26.05 2.07 1.57
CA TYR A 383 -25.04 2.23 2.64
C TYR A 383 -25.11 3.62 3.27
N THR A 384 -25.08 3.71 4.61
CA THR A 384 -25.16 4.99 5.32
C THR A 384 -23.83 5.40 5.95
N SER A 385 -23.56 6.71 6.02
CA SER A 385 -22.30 7.26 6.55
C SER A 385 -22.15 7.20 8.08
N LYS A 386 -23.16 6.76 8.82
CA LYS A 386 -23.02 6.52 10.26
C LYS A 386 -22.47 5.10 10.49
N GLN A 387 -21.18 5.02 10.82
CA GLN A 387 -20.54 3.83 11.40
C GLN A 387 -20.44 2.59 10.49
N PHE A 388 -20.30 2.75 9.17
CA PHE A 388 -20.09 1.63 8.25
C PHE A 388 -21.25 0.59 8.22
N VAL A 389 -22.48 1.05 8.45
CA VAL A 389 -23.66 0.17 8.53
C VAL A 389 -24.38 0.11 7.18
N LEU A 390 -24.57 -1.13 6.68
CA LEU A 390 -25.45 -1.41 5.54
C LEU A 390 -26.91 -1.22 5.93
N GLU A 391 -27.68 -0.48 5.13
CA GLU A 391 -29.13 -0.45 5.25
C GLU A 391 -29.73 -1.62 4.47
N HIS A 392 -30.53 -2.45 5.15
CA HIS A 392 -31.14 -3.64 4.58
C HIS A 392 -32.53 -3.90 5.17
N GLN A 393 -33.31 -4.75 4.48
CA GLN A 393 -34.59 -5.28 5.00
C GLN A 393 -34.50 -6.75 5.43
N GLY A 394 -33.31 -7.35 5.33
CA GLY A 394 -33.10 -8.74 5.73
C GLY A 394 -33.05 -8.93 7.24
N THR A 395 -33.24 -10.17 7.68
CA THR A 395 -33.06 -10.55 9.09
C THR A 395 -31.57 -10.68 9.40
N GLU A 396 -31.12 -9.91 10.40
CA GLU A 396 -29.74 -9.89 10.86
C GLU A 396 -29.47 -10.80 12.05
N VAL A 397 -28.28 -11.37 12.11
CA VAL A 397 -27.81 -12.21 13.21
C VAL A 397 -26.36 -11.88 13.55
N ASN A 398 -26.10 -11.72 14.86
CA ASN A 398 -24.76 -11.60 15.39
C ASN A 398 -24.12 -12.98 15.57
N ILE A 399 -22.99 -13.20 14.90
CA ILE A 399 -22.25 -14.46 14.97
C ILE A 399 -21.20 -14.39 16.08
N PRO A 400 -21.17 -15.36 17.02
CA PRO A 400 -20.15 -15.42 18.06
C PRO A 400 -18.73 -15.60 17.49
N SER A 401 -17.76 -14.94 18.12
CA SER A 401 -16.33 -14.99 17.75
C SER A 401 -15.74 -16.41 17.81
N GLU A 402 -16.35 -17.31 18.57
CA GLU A 402 -16.01 -18.74 18.67
C GLU A 402 -16.34 -19.49 17.38
N VAL A 403 -17.39 -19.08 16.65
CA VAL A 403 -17.82 -19.71 15.40
C VAL A 403 -17.01 -19.20 14.22
N ALA A 404 -16.88 -17.86 14.09
CA ALA A 404 -16.08 -17.21 13.07
C ALA A 404 -15.72 -15.77 13.49
N GLU A 405 -14.59 -15.26 13.01
CA GLU A 405 -14.10 -13.92 13.39
C GLU A 405 -13.43 -13.23 12.21
N MET A 406 -13.71 -11.94 12.02
CA MET A 406 -12.99 -11.13 11.05
C MET A 406 -11.62 -10.74 11.61
N ARG A 407 -10.57 -10.96 10.83
CA ARG A 407 -9.19 -10.59 11.19
C ARG A 407 -8.73 -9.43 10.34
N LEU A 408 -8.30 -8.35 10.98
CA LEU A 408 -7.60 -7.25 10.34
C LEU A 408 -6.10 -7.39 10.58
N TYR A 409 -5.33 -7.65 9.53
CA TYR A 409 -3.86 -7.68 9.58
C TYR A 409 -3.30 -6.32 9.24
N SER A 410 -3.25 -5.42 10.22
CA SER A 410 -2.76 -4.06 10.02
C SER A 410 -1.67 -3.71 11.04
N ASP A 411 -0.83 -2.74 10.70
CA ASP A 411 0.04 -2.11 11.67
C ASP A 411 -0.84 -1.18 12.54
N PRO A 412 -1.03 -1.49 13.85
CA PRO A 412 -2.07 -0.86 14.65
C PRO A 412 -1.90 0.67 14.78
N VAL A 413 -2.97 1.45 14.63
CA VAL A 413 -2.92 2.91 14.89
C VAL A 413 -2.69 3.17 16.39
N THR A 414 -1.97 4.26 16.71
CA THR A 414 -1.48 4.63 18.06
C THR A 414 -2.44 4.38 19.23
N SER A 415 -3.75 4.58 19.05
CA SER A 415 -4.80 4.48 20.08
C SER A 415 -5.35 3.07 20.32
N GLU A 416 -4.94 2.07 19.53
CA GLU A 416 -5.47 0.70 19.62
C GLU A 416 -4.56 -0.27 20.40
N ILE A 417 -3.33 0.17 20.72
CA ILE A 417 -2.31 -0.62 21.44
C ILE A 417 -2.27 -0.26 22.94
N GLU A 418 -3.22 0.52 23.46
CA GLU A 418 -3.28 0.80 24.90
C GLU A 418 -3.49 -0.50 25.68
N ASP A 419 -2.45 -0.97 26.37
CA ASP A 419 -2.42 -2.07 27.34
C ASP A 419 -3.13 -3.38 26.95
N VAL A 420 -3.15 -3.70 25.65
CA VAL A 420 -3.84 -4.90 25.21
C VAL A 420 -2.95 -6.12 25.34
N ARG A 421 -3.25 -6.98 26.32
CA ARG A 421 -2.65 -8.31 26.45
C ARG A 421 -2.88 -9.11 25.16
N LEU A 422 -1.80 -9.35 24.41
CA LEU A 422 -1.81 -10.16 23.21
C LEU A 422 -2.24 -11.60 23.54
N GLN A 423 -3.20 -12.12 22.78
CA GLN A 423 -3.67 -13.49 22.94
C GLN A 423 -3.18 -14.32 21.76
N LYS A 424 -2.52 -15.44 22.05
CA LYS A 424 -2.08 -16.38 21.02
C LYS A 424 -3.29 -17.01 20.32
N ASP A 425 -3.26 -17.04 19.01
CA ASP A 425 -4.32 -17.54 18.15
C ASP A 425 -3.74 -18.25 16.93
N ASN A 426 -3.76 -19.57 16.97
CA ASN A 426 -3.18 -20.43 15.94
C ASN A 426 -4.20 -20.87 14.87
N ARG A 427 -5.44 -20.35 14.85
CA ARG A 427 -6.48 -20.91 13.97
C ARG A 427 -6.15 -20.74 12.47
N LEU A 428 -5.45 -19.67 12.08
CA LEU A 428 -4.95 -19.50 10.71
C LEU A 428 -3.95 -20.62 10.31
N GLN A 429 -3.23 -21.21 11.28
CA GLN A 429 -2.21 -22.24 11.02
C GLN A 429 -2.78 -23.53 10.44
N ILE A 430 -4.08 -23.77 10.60
CA ILE A 430 -4.78 -24.89 9.97
C ILE A 430 -4.64 -24.83 8.44
N TYR A 431 -4.58 -23.63 7.87
CA TYR A 431 -4.44 -23.39 6.44
C TYR A 431 -2.99 -23.30 5.96
N ARG A 432 -1.99 -23.39 6.86
CA ARG A 432 -0.57 -23.15 6.54
C ARG A 432 -0.09 -24.02 5.38
N ALA A 433 -0.29 -25.34 5.47
CA ALA A 433 0.20 -26.27 4.46
C ALA A 433 -0.39 -26.01 3.07
N ASP A 434 -1.72 -25.82 3.00
CA ASP A 434 -2.43 -25.54 1.76
C ASP A 434 -2.04 -24.17 1.18
N LEU A 435 -1.94 -23.15 2.04
CA LEU A 435 -1.55 -21.81 1.62
C LEU A 435 -0.10 -21.80 1.11
N GLU A 436 0.85 -22.38 1.84
CA GLU A 436 2.25 -22.47 1.42
C GLU A 436 2.41 -23.20 0.06
N GLU A 437 1.58 -24.21 -0.21
CA GLU A 437 1.55 -24.86 -1.52
C GLU A 437 1.09 -23.91 -2.64
N LYS A 438 0.00 -23.16 -2.43
CA LYS A 438 -0.49 -22.17 -3.41
C LYS A 438 0.53 -21.04 -3.61
N MET A 439 1.10 -20.54 -2.52
CA MET A 439 2.11 -19.49 -2.50
C MET A 439 3.35 -19.88 -3.30
N LYS A 440 3.85 -21.13 -3.19
CA LYS A 440 4.97 -21.61 -4.02
C LYS A 440 4.73 -21.42 -5.52
N LYS A 441 3.51 -21.66 -6.00
CA LYS A 441 3.17 -21.48 -7.42
C LYS A 441 3.15 -20.00 -7.81
N VAL A 442 2.45 -19.17 -7.04
CA VAL A 442 2.33 -17.74 -7.32
C VAL A 442 3.69 -17.07 -7.24
N CYS A 443 4.46 -17.35 -6.20
CA CYS A 443 5.75 -16.72 -5.98
C CYS A 443 6.82 -17.09 -6.99
N ARG A 444 6.79 -18.29 -7.59
CA ARG A 444 7.65 -18.59 -8.75
C ARG A 444 7.38 -17.62 -9.91
N VAL A 445 6.12 -17.30 -10.15
CA VAL A 445 5.72 -16.39 -11.23
C VAL A 445 6.01 -14.94 -10.86
N VAL A 446 5.61 -14.50 -9.66
CA VAL A 446 5.80 -13.11 -9.19
C VAL A 446 7.30 -12.80 -9.08
N SER A 447 8.11 -13.71 -8.54
CA SER A 447 9.58 -13.55 -8.50
C SER A 447 10.19 -13.43 -9.91
N GLY A 448 9.59 -14.07 -10.92
CA GLY A 448 9.96 -13.89 -12.32
C GLY A 448 9.61 -12.50 -12.88
N TRP A 449 8.53 -11.87 -12.41
CA TRP A 449 8.18 -10.48 -12.78
C TRP A 449 8.90 -9.43 -11.97
N ILE A 450 9.46 -9.81 -10.82
CA ILE A 450 10.38 -8.99 -10.05
C ILE A 450 11.69 -8.95 -10.85
N THR A 451 11.60 -8.23 -11.96
CA THR A 451 12.70 -7.74 -12.77
C THR A 451 13.25 -6.45 -12.18
N ARG A 452 12.76 -5.99 -11.01
CA ARG A 452 13.42 -4.94 -10.23
C ARG A 452 14.80 -5.46 -9.92
N VAL A 453 15.74 -5.08 -10.77
CA VAL A 453 17.17 -5.30 -10.57
C VAL A 453 17.52 -4.84 -9.16
N GLU A 454 16.84 -3.80 -8.66
CA GLU A 454 16.85 -3.28 -7.28
C GLU A 454 16.81 -4.35 -6.19
N MET A 455 15.90 -5.33 -6.29
CA MET A 455 15.81 -6.41 -5.30
C MET A 455 16.98 -7.40 -5.40
N LYS A 456 17.66 -7.45 -6.55
CA LYS A 456 18.93 -8.17 -6.72
C LYS A 456 20.14 -7.33 -6.30
N TRP A 457 19.96 -6.02 -6.07
CA TRP A 457 21.05 -5.16 -5.61
C TRP A 457 21.37 -5.48 -4.16
N TYR A 458 20.39 -5.83 -3.33
CA TYR A 458 20.57 -5.98 -1.89
C TYR A 458 20.53 -7.45 -1.42
N LYS A 459 21.28 -7.76 -0.35
CA LYS A 459 21.46 -9.11 0.20
C LYS A 459 20.78 -9.35 1.55
N GLN A 460 20.47 -8.28 2.29
CA GLN A 460 19.85 -8.36 3.61
C GLN A 460 18.52 -7.61 3.61
N TRP A 461 17.53 -8.19 4.29
CA TRP A 461 16.13 -7.75 4.21
C TRP A 461 15.41 -7.97 5.53
N THR A 462 14.54 -7.04 5.90
CA THR A 462 13.60 -7.17 7.02
C THR A 462 12.52 -8.21 6.74
N HIS A 463 11.68 -8.52 7.73
CA HIS A 463 10.55 -9.45 7.56
C HIS A 463 9.38 -8.85 6.75
N TRP A 464 9.35 -7.52 6.56
CA TRP A 464 8.46 -6.84 5.60
C TRP A 464 9.16 -6.52 4.26
N ASN A 465 10.35 -7.09 4.05
CA ASN A 465 11.13 -7.02 2.81
C ASN A 465 11.58 -5.60 2.41
N ALA A 466 11.98 -4.78 3.39
CA ALA A 466 12.83 -3.62 3.16
C ALA A 466 14.32 -4.02 3.22
N PRO A 467 15.20 -3.50 2.33
CA PRO A 467 16.62 -3.81 2.38
C PRO A 467 17.29 -3.14 3.58
N ILE A 468 18.22 -3.87 4.19
CA ILE A 468 19.10 -3.37 5.26
C ILE A 468 20.46 -3.03 4.62
N ILE A 469 20.78 -1.74 4.61
CA ILE A 469 21.95 -1.20 3.93
C ILE A 469 23.12 -1.17 4.89
N GLY A 470 24.21 -1.80 4.48
CA GLY A 470 25.49 -1.86 5.16
C GLY A 470 26.58 -2.18 4.14
N GLU A 471 27.84 -2.06 4.54
CA GLU A 471 28.93 -2.39 3.62
C GLU A 471 28.83 -3.87 3.18
N GLY A 472 28.94 -4.13 1.87
CA GLY A 472 28.84 -5.47 1.29
C GLY A 472 27.42 -6.04 1.15
N THR A 473 26.38 -5.36 1.68
CA THR A 473 24.98 -5.80 1.57
C THR A 473 24.33 -5.36 0.26
N PHE A 474 25.01 -4.60 -0.60
CA PHE A 474 24.48 -4.15 -1.87
C PHE A 474 25.51 -4.15 -3.03
N ASN A 475 25.04 -4.18 -4.29
CA ASN A 475 25.87 -4.01 -5.48
C ASN A 475 26.02 -2.52 -5.84
N ARG A 476 27.12 -1.91 -5.38
CA ARG A 476 27.42 -0.49 -5.57
C ARG A 476 27.35 -0.02 -7.02
N GLU A 477 27.89 -0.79 -7.96
CA GLU A 477 27.92 -0.40 -9.38
C GLU A 477 26.50 -0.28 -9.95
N VAL A 478 25.64 -1.24 -9.64
CA VAL A 478 24.28 -1.25 -10.21
C VAL A 478 23.41 -0.16 -9.58
N VAL A 479 23.51 0.04 -8.25
CA VAL A 479 22.84 1.16 -7.58
C VAL A 479 23.29 2.49 -8.17
N GLN A 480 24.60 2.70 -8.28
CA GLN A 480 25.18 3.93 -8.84
C GLN A 480 24.69 4.18 -10.27
N ASN A 481 24.77 3.17 -11.14
CA ASN A 481 24.34 3.27 -12.55
C ASN A 481 22.86 3.61 -12.70
N HIS A 482 22.01 3.13 -11.79
CA HIS A 482 20.59 3.48 -11.80
C HIS A 482 20.37 4.95 -11.45
N PHE A 483 20.87 5.40 -10.30
CA PHE A 483 20.65 6.78 -9.86
C PHE A 483 21.42 7.80 -10.68
N THR A 484 22.53 7.44 -11.34
CA THR A 484 23.18 8.30 -12.34
C THR A 484 22.24 8.58 -13.52
N LYS A 485 21.38 7.63 -13.92
CA LYS A 485 20.38 7.86 -14.97
C LYS A 485 19.20 8.69 -14.49
N GLU A 486 18.76 8.48 -13.25
CA GLU A 486 17.68 9.29 -12.65
C GLU A 486 18.13 10.74 -12.39
N ASN A 487 19.42 10.93 -12.06
CA ASN A 487 20.04 12.22 -11.73
C ASN A 487 19.25 13.05 -10.68
N PRO A 488 18.95 12.46 -9.51
CA PRO A 488 18.11 13.08 -8.50
C PRO A 488 18.77 14.33 -7.87
N ILE A 489 17.94 15.19 -7.30
CA ILE A 489 18.32 16.26 -6.38
C ILE A 489 18.07 15.78 -4.95
N ILE A 490 19.07 15.91 -4.08
CA ILE A 490 18.99 15.46 -2.70
C ILE A 490 19.04 16.66 -1.76
N GLY A 491 18.08 16.74 -0.85
CA GLY A 491 18.07 17.68 0.26
C GLY A 491 18.78 17.11 1.49
N LEU A 492 19.50 17.96 2.22
CA LEU A 492 20.03 17.65 3.54
C LEU A 492 19.60 18.75 4.51
N THR A 493 18.77 18.44 5.50
CA THR A 493 18.39 19.39 6.55
C THR A 493 19.25 19.20 7.79
N VAL A 494 19.71 20.30 8.39
CA VAL A 494 20.52 20.29 9.61
C VAL A 494 20.15 21.47 10.51
N PHE A 495 19.95 21.18 11.80
CA PHE A 495 19.67 22.19 12.83
C PHE A 495 20.91 22.47 13.66
N ALA A 496 21.32 23.72 13.76
CA ALA A 496 22.45 24.14 14.57
C ALA A 496 22.09 25.39 15.37
N ILE A 497 21.62 25.20 16.61
CA ILE A 497 21.05 26.25 17.45
C ILE A 497 21.97 26.56 18.63
N GLY A 498 22.17 27.84 18.93
CA GLY A 498 22.98 28.27 20.06
C GLY A 498 24.44 27.83 19.92
N LYS A 499 24.98 27.15 20.93
CA LYS A 499 26.39 26.71 20.95
C LYS A 499 26.68 25.53 19.99
N TYR A 500 25.66 24.80 19.55
CA TYR A 500 25.82 23.70 18.58
C TYR A 500 26.28 24.22 17.21
N LEU A 501 25.93 25.47 16.89
CA LEU A 501 26.39 26.17 15.71
C LEU A 501 27.92 26.25 15.68
N ASP A 502 28.54 26.80 16.73
CA ASP A 502 30.00 26.94 16.77
C ASP A 502 30.72 25.58 16.93
N ALA A 503 30.14 24.68 17.70
CA ALA A 503 30.81 23.43 18.07
C ALA A 503 30.86 22.40 16.93
N TYR A 504 29.83 22.37 16.08
CA TYR A 504 29.61 21.21 15.19
C TYR A 504 29.34 21.57 13.73
N LEU A 505 28.74 22.72 13.44
CA LEU A 505 28.22 23.00 12.10
C LEU A 505 29.33 23.01 11.03
N GLU A 506 30.47 23.64 11.33
CA GLU A 506 31.59 23.72 10.38
C GLU A 506 32.09 22.31 10.00
N LYS A 507 32.42 21.49 11.00
CA LYS A 507 32.90 20.11 10.76
C LYS A 507 31.86 19.25 10.04
N PHE A 508 30.58 19.38 10.41
CA PHE A 508 29.49 18.67 9.74
C PHE A 508 29.43 19.03 8.27
N LEU A 509 29.38 20.32 7.92
CA LEU A 509 29.25 20.79 6.55
C LEU A 509 30.49 20.47 5.69
N LEU A 510 31.71 20.63 6.24
CA LEU A 510 32.96 20.27 5.54
C LEU A 510 33.01 18.78 5.22
N THR A 511 32.63 17.92 6.17
CA THR A 511 32.62 16.48 5.94
C THR A 511 31.46 16.04 5.04
N ALA A 512 30.31 16.72 5.09
CA ALA A 512 29.22 16.50 4.16
C ALA A 512 29.64 16.82 2.72
N GLU A 513 30.33 17.95 2.48
CA GLU A 513 30.87 18.28 1.15
C GLU A 513 31.78 17.17 0.59
N MET A 514 32.61 16.58 1.45
CA MET A 514 33.55 15.52 1.05
C MET A 514 32.88 14.19 0.73
N HIS A 515 31.77 13.85 1.40
CA HIS A 515 31.29 12.47 1.47
C HIS A 515 29.80 12.28 1.14
N PHE A 516 28.95 13.27 1.41
CA PHE A 516 27.51 13.14 1.23
C PHE A 516 27.13 13.34 -0.24
N MET A 517 26.57 12.30 -0.85
CA MET A 517 26.02 12.31 -2.20
C MET A 517 26.96 12.88 -3.27
N LYS A 518 28.28 12.66 -3.09
CA LYS A 518 29.31 13.21 -3.99
C LYS A 518 29.03 12.87 -5.45
N GLY A 519 28.98 13.90 -6.29
CA GLY A 519 28.69 13.77 -7.71
C GLY A 519 27.21 13.93 -8.09
N TYR A 520 26.32 14.11 -7.12
CA TYR A 520 24.91 14.44 -7.32
C TYR A 520 24.60 15.88 -6.92
N ARG A 521 23.41 16.37 -7.27
CA ARG A 521 22.97 17.72 -6.88
C ARG A 521 22.47 17.69 -5.45
N VAL A 522 23.05 18.53 -4.59
CA VAL A 522 22.69 18.62 -3.18
C VAL A 522 22.30 20.04 -2.81
N ILE A 523 21.21 20.16 -2.06
CA ILE A 523 20.79 21.41 -1.41
C ILE A 523 20.81 21.19 0.10
N VAL A 524 21.70 21.88 0.80
CA VAL A 524 21.79 21.84 2.26
C VAL A 524 20.91 22.93 2.86
N TYR A 525 19.89 22.54 3.59
CA TYR A 525 19.00 23.44 4.33
C TYR A 525 19.55 23.60 5.75
N VAL A 526 20.19 24.73 6.01
CA VAL A 526 20.86 25.05 7.27
C VAL A 526 19.91 25.88 8.13
N ILE A 527 19.42 25.31 9.23
CA ILE A 527 18.48 25.96 10.15
C ILE A 527 19.25 26.43 11.40
N VAL A 528 19.28 27.75 11.62
CA VAL A 528 20.06 28.40 12.69
C VAL A 528 19.26 29.50 13.39
N ASP A 529 19.63 29.84 14.62
CA ASP A 529 19.08 30.99 15.35
C ASP A 529 19.77 32.31 14.96
N ASP A 530 21.06 32.24 14.67
CA ASP A 530 21.88 33.39 14.28
C ASP A 530 22.68 33.13 12.98
N PRO A 531 22.16 33.58 11.82
CA PRO A 531 22.85 33.44 10.54
C PRO A 531 24.21 34.14 10.45
N SER A 532 24.49 35.12 11.31
CA SER A 532 25.76 35.88 11.26
C SER A 532 26.96 35.04 11.71
N ARG A 533 26.73 33.94 12.42
CA ARG A 533 27.76 33.04 12.94
C ARG A 533 28.06 31.85 12.01
N LEU A 534 27.44 31.80 10.83
CA LEU A 534 27.66 30.70 9.90
C LEU A 534 29.13 30.60 9.47
N PRO A 535 29.70 29.39 9.46
CA PRO A 535 31.05 29.19 8.96
C PRO A 535 31.10 29.45 7.45
N TYR A 536 32.21 30.03 6.98
CA TYR A 536 32.46 30.19 5.55
C TYR A 536 32.93 28.86 4.96
N ILE A 537 32.13 28.28 4.05
CA ILE A 537 32.42 27.00 3.42
C ILE A 537 32.23 27.13 1.91
N GLU A 538 33.26 26.75 1.16
CA GLU A 538 33.19 26.64 -0.29
C GLU A 538 32.60 25.28 -0.69
N PHE A 539 31.39 25.31 -1.23
CA PHE A 539 30.76 24.12 -1.80
C PHE A 539 31.19 23.93 -3.26
N GLY A 540 31.34 22.67 -3.69
CA GLY A 540 31.57 22.35 -5.09
C GLY A 540 30.37 22.67 -5.97
N VAL A 541 30.56 22.64 -7.30
CA VAL A 541 29.56 23.10 -8.32
C VAL A 541 28.20 22.41 -8.22
N LYS A 542 28.12 21.20 -7.66
CA LYS A 542 26.85 20.46 -7.51
C LYS A 542 26.19 20.61 -6.15
N HIS A 543 26.86 21.23 -5.19
CA HIS A 543 26.36 21.42 -3.85
C HIS A 543 26.05 22.89 -3.63
N SER A 544 24.97 23.15 -2.91
CA SER A 544 24.49 24.48 -2.59
C SER A 544 23.87 24.46 -1.20
N TYR A 545 23.69 25.62 -0.59
CA TYR A 545 23.03 25.71 0.70
C TYR A 545 22.04 26.86 0.74
N LYS A 546 21.04 26.72 1.61
CA LYS A 546 20.03 27.74 1.94
C LYS A 546 19.95 27.85 3.45
N VAL A 547 19.84 29.07 3.95
CA VAL A 547 19.83 29.36 5.38
C VAL A 547 18.43 29.78 5.80
N PHE A 548 17.93 29.15 6.86
CA PHE A 548 16.65 29.50 7.48
C PHE A 548 16.88 29.92 8.92
N ARG A 549 16.41 31.12 9.25
CA ARG A 549 16.48 31.64 10.61
C ARG A 549 15.25 31.18 11.40
N ILE A 550 15.47 30.66 12.60
CA ILE A 550 14.40 30.37 13.57
C ILE A 550 14.58 31.17 14.86
N LEU A 551 13.50 31.31 15.64
CA LEU A 551 13.57 31.87 16.99
C LEU A 551 14.10 30.80 17.95
N LYS A 552 15.03 31.18 18.83
CA LYS A 552 15.57 30.30 19.89
C LYS A 552 14.51 30.17 20.99
N GLU A 553 14.12 28.94 21.29
CA GLU A 553 13.22 28.59 22.42
C GLU A 553 14.02 28.41 23.73
N ASP A 554 13.39 28.62 24.88
CA ASP A 554 14.06 28.68 26.19
C ASP A 554 14.47 27.31 26.80
N ARG A 555 13.89 26.19 26.34
CA ARG A 555 14.22 24.81 26.77
C ARG A 555 14.74 23.99 25.60
N TRP A 556 15.79 23.17 25.81
CA TRP A 556 16.35 22.30 24.78
C TRP A 556 15.36 21.24 24.26
N GLN A 557 14.43 20.78 25.11
CA GLN A 557 13.34 19.90 24.69
C GLN A 557 12.36 20.62 23.75
N ASP A 558 12.02 21.88 24.04
CA ASP A 558 11.18 22.69 23.16
C ASP A 558 11.90 22.99 21.83
N ILE A 559 13.23 23.14 21.83
CA ILE A 559 14.04 23.20 20.59
C ILE A 559 13.92 21.89 19.80
N SER A 560 14.06 20.71 20.43
CA SER A 560 13.95 19.41 19.75
C SER A 560 12.55 19.18 19.16
N MET A 561 11.51 19.54 19.91
CA MET A 561 10.11 19.46 19.49
C MET A 561 9.77 20.44 18.35
N MET A 562 10.41 21.63 18.34
CA MET A 562 10.28 22.58 17.22
C MET A 562 10.98 22.13 15.96
N ARG A 563 11.96 21.21 16.03
CA ARG A 563 12.55 20.62 14.81
C ARG A 563 11.50 19.95 13.95
N MET A 564 10.60 19.15 14.55
CA MET A 564 9.54 18.46 13.79
C MET A 564 8.57 19.45 13.14
N LYS A 565 8.16 20.49 13.87
CA LYS A 565 7.29 21.55 13.34
C LYS A 565 7.97 22.34 12.21
N THR A 566 9.18 22.84 12.44
CA THR A 566 9.94 23.61 11.45
C THR A 566 10.24 22.77 10.22
N LEU A 567 10.62 21.49 10.38
CA LEU A 567 10.80 20.57 9.26
C LEU A 567 9.50 20.40 8.48
N SER A 568 8.37 20.21 9.17
CA SER A 568 7.05 20.13 8.53
C SER A 568 6.77 21.37 7.69
N ASP A 569 6.97 22.57 8.24
CA ASP A 569 6.74 23.83 7.53
C ASP A 569 7.66 23.98 6.32
N LEU A 570 8.94 23.62 6.45
CA LEU A 570 9.92 23.68 5.36
C LEU A 570 9.62 22.66 4.27
N LEU A 571 9.27 21.42 4.63
CA LEU A 571 8.87 20.37 3.70
C LEU A 571 7.63 20.75 2.92
N ARG A 572 6.62 21.26 3.61
CA ARG A 572 5.33 21.65 3.04
C ARG A 572 5.44 22.87 2.11
N ASN A 573 6.28 23.84 2.44
CA ASN A 573 6.31 25.09 1.69
C ASN A 573 7.44 25.18 0.65
N TYR A 574 8.54 24.45 0.83
CA TYR A 574 9.76 24.62 0.03
C TYR A 574 10.36 23.30 -0.46
N ILE A 575 10.82 22.45 0.47
CA ILE A 575 11.72 21.33 0.14
C ILE A 575 11.04 20.34 -0.82
N GLN A 576 9.74 20.08 -0.67
CA GLN A 576 9.03 19.13 -1.54
C GLN A 576 9.00 19.52 -3.02
N TYR A 577 9.24 20.79 -3.35
CA TYR A 577 9.26 21.30 -4.72
C TYR A 577 10.68 21.42 -5.30
N GLU A 578 11.71 21.18 -4.48
CA GLU A 578 13.11 21.43 -4.83
C GLU A 578 13.93 20.14 -4.97
N VAL A 579 13.54 19.07 -4.27
CA VAL A 579 14.33 17.84 -4.17
C VAL A 579 13.49 16.59 -4.40
N ASP A 580 14.12 15.54 -4.91
CA ASP A 580 13.50 14.23 -5.10
C ASP A 580 13.52 13.41 -3.80
N TYR A 581 14.58 13.60 -3.00
CA TYR A 581 14.79 12.94 -1.71
C TYR A 581 15.34 13.92 -0.70
N VAL A 582 15.07 13.69 0.58
CA VAL A 582 15.58 14.51 1.69
C VAL A 582 16.05 13.64 2.84
N PHE A 583 17.20 13.98 3.42
CA PHE A 583 17.66 13.49 4.72
C PHE A 583 17.58 14.59 5.77
N CYS A 584 17.17 14.22 6.97
CA CYS A 584 17.18 15.07 8.16
C CYS A 584 18.21 14.52 9.13
N MET A 585 19.18 15.35 9.50
CA MET A 585 20.33 14.94 10.29
C MET A 585 20.59 15.88 11.46
N ASP A 586 20.98 15.32 12.60
CA ASP A 586 21.56 16.09 13.70
C ASP A 586 22.91 16.68 13.29
N VAL A 587 23.28 17.83 13.86
CA VAL A 587 24.55 18.51 13.53
C VAL A 587 25.75 17.90 14.25
N ASP A 588 25.55 17.23 15.39
CA ASP A 588 26.60 16.75 16.29
C ASP A 588 27.17 15.38 15.88
N GLN A 589 27.46 15.27 14.59
CA GLN A 589 28.02 14.12 13.89
C GLN A 589 28.88 14.59 12.71
N TYR A 590 29.67 13.71 12.11
CA TYR A 590 30.53 14.05 10.97
C TYR A 590 30.75 12.84 10.07
N PHE A 591 30.83 13.09 8.76
CA PHE A 591 31.01 12.03 7.76
C PHE A 591 32.46 11.56 7.72
N LEU A 592 32.65 10.25 7.57
CA LEU A 592 33.96 9.58 7.53
C LEU A 592 34.28 8.97 6.18
N ALA A 593 33.24 8.57 5.44
CA ALA A 593 33.36 7.84 4.20
C ALA A 593 32.12 8.11 3.33
N PRO A 594 32.13 7.73 2.04
CA PRO A 594 31.02 8.02 1.13
C PRO A 594 29.66 7.59 1.69
N TYR A 595 28.72 8.54 1.74
CA TYR A 595 27.33 8.37 2.11
C TYR A 595 26.50 8.69 0.85
N SER A 596 26.11 7.67 0.09
CA SER A 596 25.67 7.87 -1.30
C SER A 596 24.28 7.28 -1.57
N VAL A 597 23.94 7.17 -2.85
CA VAL A 597 22.60 6.84 -3.38
C VAL A 597 22.07 5.47 -2.97
N GLU A 598 22.90 4.58 -2.43
CA GLU A 598 22.44 3.34 -1.79
C GLU A 598 21.51 3.60 -0.61
N THR A 599 21.58 4.78 -0.01
CA THR A 599 20.76 5.16 1.14
C THR A 599 19.38 5.70 0.73
N LEU A 600 19.17 6.07 -0.53
CA LEU A 600 17.91 6.66 -1.00
C LEU A 600 16.76 5.65 -1.05
N GLY A 601 15.58 6.05 -0.60
CA GLY A 601 14.37 5.22 -0.60
C GLY A 601 13.11 6.06 -0.42
N GLU A 602 11.94 5.43 -0.46
CA GLU A 602 10.66 6.12 -0.25
C GLU A 602 10.56 6.67 1.17
N LEU A 603 10.97 5.87 2.15
CA LEU A 603 11.06 6.18 3.57
C LEU A 603 12.25 5.40 4.15
N VAL A 604 13.17 6.10 4.80
CA VAL A 604 14.48 5.61 5.24
C VAL A 604 14.63 5.84 6.74
N ALA A 605 14.99 4.77 7.47
CA ALA A 605 15.25 4.83 8.89
C ALA A 605 16.70 4.41 9.19
N GLN A 606 17.35 5.09 10.14
CA GLN A 606 18.64 4.67 10.69
C GLN A 606 18.40 3.75 11.89
N ALA A 607 19.00 2.56 11.90
CA ALA A 607 19.02 1.72 13.09
C ALA A 607 20.06 2.25 14.10
N GLN A 608 19.70 2.31 15.38
CA GLN A 608 20.56 2.86 16.41
C GLN A 608 21.67 1.86 16.78
N ALA A 609 22.90 2.38 16.91
CA ALA A 609 24.11 1.55 17.00
C ALA A 609 24.20 0.65 18.25
N TRP A 610 23.77 1.14 19.42
CA TRP A 610 23.76 0.40 20.69
C TRP A 610 22.70 -0.72 20.74
N PHE A 611 21.62 -0.60 19.96
CA PHE A 611 20.47 -1.51 20.04
C PHE A 611 20.33 -2.45 18.83
N PHE A 612 21.12 -2.29 17.77
CA PHE A 612 20.91 -3.01 16.51
C PHE A 612 20.94 -4.55 16.64
N HIS A 613 21.73 -5.08 17.57
CA HIS A 613 21.83 -6.51 17.84
C HIS A 613 21.10 -6.95 19.13
N GLU A 614 20.37 -6.03 19.76
CA GLU A 614 19.69 -6.29 21.02
C GLU A 614 18.25 -6.75 20.81
N SER A 615 17.71 -7.45 21.80
CA SER A 615 16.30 -7.84 21.84
C SER A 615 15.40 -6.61 22.05
N ASN A 616 14.19 -6.63 21.48
CA ASN A 616 13.24 -5.52 21.62
C ASN A 616 12.78 -5.22 23.06
N TYR A 617 12.98 -6.17 23.98
CA TYR A 617 12.81 -5.95 25.42
C TYR A 617 13.84 -4.99 26.03
N LYS A 618 15.02 -4.84 25.42
CA LYS A 618 16.05 -3.90 25.86
C LYS A 618 15.94 -2.52 25.21
N PHE A 619 15.10 -2.39 24.19
CA PHE A 619 14.88 -1.10 23.53
C PHE A 619 14.28 -0.10 24.51
N THR A 620 14.84 1.10 24.54
CA THR A 620 14.43 2.17 25.43
C THR A 620 13.24 2.94 24.87
N TYR A 621 12.22 2.26 24.36
CA TYR A 621 10.99 2.92 23.93
C TYR A 621 10.28 3.58 25.12
N GLU A 622 9.36 4.49 24.81
CA GLU A 622 8.42 4.98 25.81
C GLU A 622 7.51 3.83 26.27
N ARG A 623 7.55 3.53 27.56
CA ARG A 623 6.79 2.42 28.17
C ARG A 623 5.60 2.87 28.99
N ARG A 624 5.37 4.18 29.16
CA ARG A 624 4.21 4.73 29.85
C ARG A 624 3.01 4.80 28.89
N PRO A 625 1.92 4.04 29.12
CA PRO A 625 0.76 4.03 28.23
C PRO A 625 0.08 5.39 28.04
N GLN A 626 0.32 6.34 28.94
CA GLN A 626 -0.23 7.70 28.87
C GLN A 626 0.35 8.53 27.71
N SER A 627 1.57 8.18 27.25
CA SER A 627 2.22 8.86 26.12
C SER A 627 1.78 8.26 24.80
N THR A 628 1.57 9.14 23.81
CA THR A 628 1.31 8.76 22.42
C THR A 628 2.49 8.03 21.77
N ALA A 629 3.71 8.14 22.33
CA ALA A 629 4.88 7.38 21.90
C ALA A 629 4.94 5.94 22.45
N TYR A 630 3.98 5.52 23.29
CA TYR A 630 4.00 4.23 23.97
C TYR A 630 4.19 3.03 23.02
N ILE A 631 5.14 2.16 23.35
CA ILE A 631 5.34 0.84 22.73
C ILE A 631 5.44 -0.20 23.85
N ALA A 632 4.55 -1.19 23.82
CA ALA A 632 4.50 -2.25 24.83
C ALA A 632 5.74 -3.16 24.78
N ASP A 633 6.05 -3.82 25.90
CA ASP A 633 7.14 -4.81 25.96
C ASP A 633 6.90 -5.96 24.97
N GLY A 634 7.98 -6.42 24.32
CA GLY A 634 7.91 -7.44 23.28
C GLY A 634 7.36 -6.95 21.93
N MET A 635 7.00 -5.67 21.81
CA MET A 635 6.73 -5.02 20.53
C MET A 635 7.96 -4.23 20.04
N GLY A 636 8.05 -4.03 18.72
CA GLY A 636 9.11 -3.28 18.07
C GLY A 636 10.01 -4.15 17.20
N ASP A 637 10.35 -3.62 16.02
CA ASP A 637 11.17 -4.32 15.03
C ASP A 637 12.66 -3.98 15.19
N TYR A 638 12.96 -2.67 15.28
CA TYR A 638 14.28 -2.11 15.52
C TYR A 638 14.13 -0.85 16.38
N TYR A 639 15.16 -0.50 17.14
CA TYR A 639 15.27 0.83 17.73
C TYR A 639 15.94 1.77 16.72
N TYR A 640 15.18 2.73 16.20
CA TYR A 640 15.60 3.70 15.20
C TYR A 640 16.17 4.95 15.86
N HIS A 641 17.16 5.56 15.21
CA HIS A 641 17.88 6.72 15.72
C HIS A 641 17.35 8.01 15.08
N ALA A 642 16.90 8.98 15.88
CA ALA A 642 16.34 10.23 15.35
C ALA A 642 17.35 11.18 14.74
N ALA A 643 18.65 10.96 14.99
CA ALA A 643 19.71 11.76 14.41
C ALA A 643 19.84 11.60 12.88
N VAL A 644 19.23 10.56 12.28
CA VAL A 644 19.21 10.34 10.83
C VAL A 644 17.90 9.67 10.41
N PHE A 645 17.11 10.37 9.59
CA PHE A 645 15.99 9.78 8.86
C PHE A 645 15.83 10.47 7.51
N GLY A 646 15.07 9.89 6.58
CA GLY A 646 14.89 10.49 5.27
C GLY A 646 13.90 9.77 4.37
N GLY A 647 13.87 10.16 3.10
CA GLY A 647 13.03 9.54 2.08
C GLY A 647 12.54 10.54 1.05
N ARG A 648 11.43 10.23 0.36
CA ARG A 648 10.73 11.21 -0.48
C ARG A 648 10.12 12.31 0.40
N PRO A 649 10.14 13.58 -0.03
CA PRO A 649 9.66 14.70 0.79
C PRO A 649 8.25 14.51 1.37
N LEU A 650 7.31 13.96 0.59
CA LEU A 650 5.94 13.73 1.07
C LEU A 650 5.87 12.68 2.19
N ASN A 651 6.70 11.63 2.14
CA ASN A 651 6.73 10.61 3.19
C ASN A 651 7.42 11.14 4.45
N VAL A 652 8.48 11.94 4.28
CA VAL A 652 9.14 12.61 5.41
C VAL A 652 8.20 13.64 6.05
N LEU A 653 7.41 14.38 5.26
CA LEU A 653 6.38 15.31 5.75
C LEU A 653 5.37 14.59 6.66
N LYS A 654 4.82 13.45 6.20
CA LYS A 654 3.90 12.62 7.01
C LYS A 654 4.52 12.18 8.33
N LEU A 655 5.79 11.77 8.31
CA LEU A 655 6.54 11.36 9.49
C LEU A 655 6.68 12.51 10.50
N VAL A 656 7.17 13.67 10.07
CA VAL A 656 7.42 14.79 10.98
C VAL A 656 6.11 15.39 11.50
N GLU A 657 5.04 15.41 10.70
CA GLU A 657 3.72 15.84 11.13
C GLU A 657 3.13 14.91 12.18
N PHE A 658 3.24 13.59 11.99
CA PHE A 658 2.83 12.62 12.99
C PHE A 658 3.59 12.80 14.30
N CYS A 659 4.92 12.94 14.24
CA CYS A 659 5.74 13.13 15.43
C CYS A 659 5.35 14.43 16.15
N PHE A 660 5.21 15.53 15.41
CA PHE A 660 4.80 16.83 15.97
C PHE A 660 3.42 16.78 16.61
N GLN A 661 2.41 16.21 15.96
CA GLN A 661 1.06 16.09 16.51
C GLN A 661 1.05 15.28 17.81
N ASN A 662 1.76 14.15 17.84
CA ASN A 662 1.84 13.30 19.02
C ASN A 662 2.59 13.99 20.19
N ILE A 663 3.67 14.72 19.88
CA ILE A 663 4.36 15.56 20.86
C ILE A 663 3.40 16.60 21.47
N VAL A 664 2.58 17.26 20.64
CA VAL A 664 1.60 18.26 21.09
C VAL A 664 0.54 17.62 21.98
N GLU A 665 0.06 16.42 21.65
CA GLU A 665 -0.90 15.67 22.48
C GLU A 665 -0.30 15.23 23.82
N ASP A 666 0.95 14.79 23.84
CA ASP A 666 1.67 14.47 25.07
C ASP A 666 1.83 15.72 25.95
N LYS A 667 2.19 16.85 25.36
CA LYS A 667 2.28 18.12 26.08
C LYS A 667 0.95 18.56 26.69
N LYS A 668 -0.17 18.35 26.00
CA LYS A 668 -1.53 18.61 26.55
C LYS A 668 -1.83 17.73 27.78
N LYS A 669 -1.28 16.52 27.82
CA LYS A 669 -1.40 15.58 28.96
C LYS A 669 -0.31 15.79 30.02
N ASN A 670 0.54 16.82 29.87
CA ASN A 670 1.69 17.08 30.72
C ASN A 670 2.65 15.86 30.83
N ILE A 671 2.80 15.13 29.73
CA ILE A 671 3.77 14.04 29.57
C ILE A 671 4.80 14.43 28.51
N GLU A 672 6.04 14.00 28.71
CA GLU A 672 7.14 14.18 27.76
C GLU A 672 7.78 12.81 27.58
N ALA A 673 7.85 12.32 26.35
CA ALA A 673 8.35 10.98 26.07
C ALA A 673 9.83 10.82 26.44
N VAL A 674 10.23 9.64 26.89
CA VAL A 674 11.56 9.37 27.51
C VAL A 674 12.75 9.80 26.65
N TRP A 675 12.67 9.62 25.33
CA TRP A 675 13.66 10.10 24.36
C TRP A 675 13.07 11.11 23.38
N HIS A 676 12.11 11.92 23.85
CA HIS A 676 11.55 13.05 23.11
C HIS A 676 11.05 12.63 21.71
N ASP A 677 11.49 13.32 20.66
CA ASP A 677 11.15 13.06 19.27
C ASP A 677 11.59 11.66 18.79
N GLU A 678 12.67 11.08 19.33
CA GLU A 678 13.07 9.71 18.99
C GLU A 678 12.05 8.67 19.44
N SER A 679 11.37 8.89 20.58
CA SER A 679 10.31 7.99 21.03
C SER A 679 9.12 8.02 20.05
N HIS A 680 8.71 9.23 19.61
CA HIS A 680 7.64 9.36 18.63
C HIS A 680 8.03 8.86 17.23
N LEU A 681 9.30 9.02 16.83
CA LEU A 681 9.85 8.48 15.59
C LEU A 681 9.81 6.95 15.57
N ASN A 682 10.24 6.32 16.67
CA ASN A 682 10.17 4.87 16.83
C ASN A 682 8.73 4.38 16.77
N LYS A 683 7.80 5.11 17.41
CA LYS A 683 6.37 4.85 17.26
C LYS A 683 5.94 4.97 15.81
N TYR A 684 6.35 6.01 15.08
CA TYR A 684 5.98 6.19 13.68
C TYR A 684 6.43 5.01 12.83
N PHE A 685 7.70 4.59 12.93
CA PHE A 685 8.24 3.47 12.14
C PHE A 685 7.68 2.10 12.54
N LEU A 686 7.20 1.96 13.77
CA LEU A 686 6.43 0.79 14.18
C LEU A 686 5.13 0.68 13.39
N LEU A 687 4.46 1.81 13.15
CA LEU A 687 3.16 1.87 12.46
C LEU A 687 3.29 2.02 10.94
N ASN A 688 4.39 2.59 10.48
CA ASN A 688 4.66 2.92 9.09
C ASN A 688 6.04 2.37 8.75
N LYS A 689 6.09 1.11 8.31
CA LYS A 689 7.36 0.41 8.09
C LYS A 689 8.26 1.18 7.11
N PRO A 690 9.53 1.45 7.46
CA PRO A 690 10.44 2.09 6.53
C PRO A 690 10.72 1.18 5.34
N THR A 691 10.79 1.76 4.15
CA THR A 691 11.09 1.03 2.91
C THR A 691 12.57 0.69 2.77
N LYS A 692 13.42 1.23 3.64
CA LYS A 692 14.86 1.00 3.70
C LYS A 692 15.38 1.26 5.11
N ILE A 693 16.23 0.38 5.62
CA ILE A 693 16.91 0.57 6.91
C ILE A 693 18.41 0.72 6.65
N LEU A 694 19.03 1.72 7.27
CA LEU A 694 20.48 1.85 7.33
C LEU A 694 20.99 1.18 8.60
N ASN A 695 21.97 0.29 8.47
CA ASN A 695 22.60 -0.35 9.63
C ASN A 695 23.46 0.68 10.40
N PRO A 696 24.03 0.30 11.56
CA PRO A 696 24.86 1.20 12.36
C PRO A 696 26.10 1.78 11.67
N ASP A 697 26.56 1.26 10.53
CA ASP A 697 27.67 1.87 9.79
C ASP A 697 27.33 3.31 9.35
N TYR A 698 26.06 3.61 9.14
CA TYR A 698 25.59 4.92 8.69
C TYR A 698 25.30 5.92 9.83
N CYS A 699 25.52 5.54 11.09
CA CYS A 699 25.52 6.45 12.25
C CYS A 699 26.12 5.72 13.47
N TRP A 700 27.46 5.78 13.60
CA TRP A 700 28.21 4.99 14.58
C TRP A 700 28.70 5.80 15.79
N ASP A 701 28.69 5.18 16.97
CA ASP A 701 29.33 5.69 18.18
C ASP A 701 30.58 4.86 18.50
N TYR A 702 31.75 5.49 18.44
CA TYR A 702 33.04 4.82 18.72
C TYR A 702 33.24 4.45 20.19
N ASN A 703 32.36 4.89 21.09
CA ASN A 703 32.34 4.38 22.47
C ASN A 703 31.87 2.92 22.55
N ILE A 704 31.18 2.41 21.53
CA ILE A 704 30.73 1.01 21.46
C ILE A 704 31.92 0.10 21.13
N ALA A 705 32.51 0.32 19.97
CA ALA A 705 33.64 -0.45 19.45
C ALA A 705 34.26 0.26 18.23
N GLN A 706 35.42 -0.23 17.78
CA GLN A 706 35.99 0.16 16.49
C GLN A 706 35.13 -0.35 15.33
N ASN A 707 34.86 0.51 14.35
CA ASN A 707 34.13 0.16 13.13
C ASN A 707 34.79 0.79 11.90
N SER A 708 35.49 -0.02 11.10
CA SER A 708 36.14 0.45 9.86
C SER A 708 35.17 0.77 8.72
N ASN A 709 33.91 0.33 8.83
CA ASN A 709 32.88 0.54 7.81
C ASN A 709 32.06 1.81 8.04
N ALA A 710 32.26 2.49 9.18
CA ALA A 710 31.50 3.68 9.56
C ALA A 710 31.57 4.78 8.48
N LYS A 711 30.40 5.25 8.04
CA LYS A 711 30.19 6.33 7.07
C LYS A 711 29.92 7.66 7.74
N LEU A 712 29.30 7.63 8.92
CA LEU A 712 28.94 8.79 9.73
C LEU A 712 29.18 8.44 11.20
N ALA A 713 29.77 9.35 11.96
CA ALA A 713 30.12 9.11 13.35
C ALA A 713 29.64 10.24 14.27
N TRP A 714 29.32 9.88 15.50
CA TRP A 714 28.95 10.84 16.53
C TRP A 714 30.14 11.72 16.87
N ALA A 715 29.92 13.03 16.94
CA ALA A 715 30.90 13.94 17.52
C ALA A 715 30.96 13.74 19.05
N THR A 716 32.09 14.07 19.65
CA THR A 716 32.24 14.08 21.11
C THR A 716 31.16 14.98 21.72
N LYS A 717 30.37 14.42 22.62
CA LYS A 717 29.23 15.11 23.24
C LYS A 717 29.71 15.83 24.50
N ASP A 718 29.61 17.15 24.53
CA ASP A 718 29.84 17.98 25.73
C ASP A 718 28.51 18.61 26.18
N TYR A 719 27.57 17.76 26.62
CA TYR A 719 26.23 18.23 26.98
C TYR A 719 26.23 19.23 28.14
N ALA A 720 27.20 19.12 29.06
CA ALA A 720 27.30 20.00 30.21
C ALA A 720 27.55 21.46 29.80
N ASN A 721 28.38 21.71 28.78
CA ASN A 721 28.69 23.06 28.32
C ASN A 721 27.76 23.55 27.19
N LEU A 722 27.31 22.63 26.33
CA LEU A 722 26.57 22.96 25.11
C LEU A 722 25.06 23.14 25.31
N ARG A 723 24.49 22.57 26.38
CA ARG A 723 23.04 22.69 26.70
C ARG A 723 22.73 23.72 27.80
N GLN A 724 23.73 24.37 28.38
CA GLN A 724 23.52 25.51 29.30
C GLN A 724 23.04 26.75 28.54
N LYS A 725 22.17 27.55 29.19
CA LYS A 725 21.46 28.70 28.60
C LYS A 725 22.38 29.70 27.90
#